data_AF-A0A5C7R8Z6-F1
#
_entry.id   AF-A0A5C7R8Z6-F1
#
_cell.length_a   1.000
_cell.length_b   1.000
_cell.length_c   1.000
_cell.angle_alpha   90.00
_cell.angle_beta   90.00
_cell.angle_gamma   90.00
#
_symmetry.space_group_name_H-M   'P 1'
#
loop_
_entity.id
_entity.type
_entity.pdbx_description
1 polymer ?
#
loop_
_entity_poly.entity_id
_entity_poly.type
_entity_poly.pdbx_seq_one_letter_code
_entity_poly.pdbx_strand_id
1 'polypeptide(L)'
;MAYFQLTSDASIKRYPYDYHSHFGGILPVDRGPRAEINYLIKYDLGQGEITTTWEKDRELSLLGLLGGNDERTAEMVGQKALFVHALAWMERENPFALLSTRANPVLYERGECAAENIYVACVLLAQRWLLPEEVVAAPASAPTLYRAVRNVVLPGIGPRDEQSLLEYLRYFNRKIYSANKYTPFDDVYKSRSAMMKQLLESPAGRGLYQQWMLATYAYLKQSGVLCNQVAIGVDEIANASAVSIAFNQRFDTRYNLLAHTPSGYISKDALRRDLNDKILPLLVSQGNANIIGLDLLGTENKVSNYATLFEFLVNASGEAVLPFGDVDNSRANAMAVHIHCGEGAGSGSDNRSMIGYCLANSSEPASDGFWRKYSGYIVRCGYNTGLKQADNALGTHGAAAHKLNGVSGLFDEMFRDNSLTWKGTLLHRFDINSALTRERVAYNGKRNAMAITEALEDKPPEQQNGSTYYELLTAPESIYALRLGHDFYYRSYVGAKFPLIAFDTNLGSNAITGAAGLFGSREGYRINKGFRHLEGYIETDVLVAASDAVAYMGSDSLTQAQAQTLMEISRGQGTLREILDNEVNQQRILEILDAALGPIAGEVDDTYGMYKHLVLEIIGGLTSRAYWFQAMARVCTVFQNWRSYLLGADGQGVEHTDLQDEFLRMLFMVAYRLLPAGQTRVNNAMLDTLQVLMLRVAGAYWSTTVSENAPPIADEGHVLVTFEGYKAPSSVVVVRQKRR
;
A
#
# COMPACT_ATOMS: atom_id res chain seq x y z
N MET A 1 16.16 -10.83 31.01
CA MET A 1 15.53 -10.78 29.67
C MET A 1 15.35 -12.21 29.19
N ALA A 2 14.15 -12.58 28.75
CA ALA A 2 13.86 -13.95 28.36
C ALA A 2 13.80 -14.08 26.85
N TYR A 3 14.36 -15.17 26.33
CA TYR A 3 14.14 -15.62 24.97
C TYR A 3 12.72 -16.18 24.87
N PHE A 4 11.94 -15.73 23.89
CA PHE A 4 10.62 -16.27 23.59
C PHE A 4 10.63 -17.09 22.31
N GLN A 5 9.73 -18.07 22.22
CA GLN A 5 9.47 -18.82 21.01
C GLN A 5 8.00 -19.24 20.92
N LEU A 6 7.54 -19.50 19.70
CA LEU A 6 6.25 -20.10 19.44
C LEU A 6 6.18 -21.51 20.06
N THR A 7 5.06 -21.87 20.67
CA THR A 7 4.91 -23.18 21.33
C THR A 7 4.78 -24.35 20.34
N SER A 8 4.19 -24.09 19.18
CA SER A 8 3.89 -25.05 18.13
C SER A 8 3.48 -24.29 16.86
N ASP A 9 3.51 -24.93 15.70
CA ASP A 9 2.97 -24.35 14.46
C ASP A 9 1.58 -23.73 14.71
N ALA A 10 1.39 -22.49 14.25
CA ALA A 10 0.15 -21.74 14.44
C ALA A 10 -0.54 -21.50 13.10
N SER A 11 -1.85 -21.80 13.04
CA SER A 11 -2.66 -21.48 11.86
C SER A 11 -3.01 -20.01 11.88
N ILE A 12 -2.73 -19.34 10.77
CA ILE A 12 -3.06 -17.94 10.54
C ILE A 12 -4.32 -17.89 9.69
N LYS A 13 -5.36 -17.19 10.14
CA LYS A 13 -6.61 -16.98 9.39
C LYS A 13 -6.38 -16.02 8.22
N ARG A 14 -7.23 -16.06 7.19
CA ARG A 14 -7.20 -15.06 6.12
C ARG A 14 -7.88 -13.76 6.55
N TYR A 15 -7.33 -12.64 6.13
CA TYR A 15 -7.92 -11.32 6.29
C TYR A 15 -8.74 -10.96 5.04
N PRO A 16 -10.08 -10.90 5.11
CA PRO A 16 -10.91 -10.83 3.90
C PRO A 16 -11.26 -9.39 3.46
N TYR A 17 -10.85 -8.38 4.23
CA TYR A 17 -11.18 -6.98 3.98
C TYR A 17 -9.98 -6.27 3.33
N ASP A 18 -10.24 -5.36 2.41
CA ASP A 18 -9.28 -4.40 1.91
C ASP A 18 -9.93 -3.02 1.96
N TYR A 19 -9.58 -2.23 2.96
CA TYR A 19 -10.20 -0.92 3.15
C TYR A 19 -9.70 0.10 2.15
N HIS A 20 -8.54 -0.10 1.54
CA HIS A 20 -8.04 0.81 0.53
C HIS A 20 -6.95 0.17 -0.35
N SER A 21 -7.21 0.22 -1.66
CA SER A 21 -6.22 0.00 -2.72
C SER A 21 -6.55 0.89 -3.91
N HIS A 22 -5.58 1.20 -4.76
CA HIS A 22 -5.82 1.76 -6.08
C HIS A 22 -5.93 0.67 -7.13
N PHE A 23 -6.97 0.73 -7.96
CA PHE A 23 -7.27 -0.32 -8.93
C PHE A 23 -6.10 -0.63 -9.88
N GLY A 24 -5.46 0.42 -10.39
CA GLY A 24 -4.25 0.36 -11.23
C GLY A 24 -3.07 -0.40 -10.63
N GLY A 25 -3.01 -0.50 -9.31
CA GLY A 25 -1.87 -1.04 -8.58
C GLY A 25 -1.99 -2.49 -8.14
N ILE A 26 -3.21 -3.03 -8.09
CA ILE A 26 -3.49 -4.31 -7.44
C ILE A 26 -2.81 -5.48 -8.15
N LEU A 27 -2.93 -5.58 -9.47
CA LEU A 27 -2.40 -6.73 -10.22
C LEU A 27 -0.85 -6.69 -10.22
N PRO A 28 -0.16 -7.79 -9.88
CA PRO A 28 1.30 -7.85 -9.90
C PRO A 28 1.85 -7.81 -11.32
N VAL A 29 3.10 -7.36 -11.46
CA VAL A 29 3.78 -7.34 -12.78
C VAL A 29 4.02 -8.76 -13.29
N ASP A 30 4.56 -9.60 -12.41
CA ASP A 30 4.83 -11.02 -12.64
C ASP A 30 4.77 -11.79 -11.31
N ARG A 31 4.85 -13.11 -11.38
CA ARG A 31 4.74 -14.03 -10.24
C ARG A 31 3.42 -13.94 -9.48
N GLY A 32 2.35 -13.61 -10.18
CA GLY A 32 1.00 -13.78 -9.63
C GLY A 32 0.68 -15.25 -9.40
N PRO A 33 -0.27 -15.58 -8.52
CA PRO A 33 -0.81 -16.93 -8.46
C PRO A 33 -1.46 -17.29 -9.79
N ARG A 34 -1.41 -18.57 -10.15
CA ARG A 34 -2.14 -19.07 -11.33
C ARG A 34 -3.61 -19.21 -11.00
N ALA A 35 -4.46 -18.80 -11.93
CA ALA A 35 -5.91 -18.86 -11.76
C ALA A 35 -6.36 -20.30 -11.44
N GLU A 36 -6.99 -20.48 -10.28
CA GLU A 36 -7.47 -21.80 -9.82
C GLU A 36 -8.67 -22.32 -10.63
N ILE A 37 -9.43 -21.40 -11.23
CA ILE A 37 -10.64 -21.68 -12.01
C ILE A 37 -10.67 -20.82 -13.28
N ASN A 38 -11.56 -21.17 -14.21
CA ASN A 38 -11.95 -20.26 -15.27
C ASN A 38 -12.83 -19.15 -14.68
N TYR A 39 -12.39 -17.90 -14.78
CA TYR A 39 -13.22 -16.75 -14.44
C TYR A 39 -13.98 -16.31 -15.69
N LEU A 40 -15.29 -16.14 -15.56
CA LEU A 40 -16.16 -15.65 -16.63
C LEU A 40 -17.22 -14.75 -16.02
N ILE A 41 -17.35 -13.56 -16.57
CA ILE A 41 -18.40 -12.60 -16.22
C ILE A 41 -19.08 -12.09 -17.49
N LYS A 42 -20.35 -11.69 -17.33
CA LYS A 42 -21.16 -11.04 -18.37
C LYS A 42 -21.70 -9.73 -17.81
N TYR A 43 -21.58 -8.66 -18.58
CA TYR A 43 -22.02 -7.32 -18.17
C TYR A 43 -22.33 -6.46 -19.40
N ASP A 44 -23.00 -5.34 -19.20
CA ASP A 44 -23.36 -4.39 -20.26
C ASP A 44 -22.87 -2.97 -19.89
N LEU A 45 -22.41 -2.23 -20.90
CA LEU A 45 -21.99 -0.83 -20.81
C LEU A 45 -22.93 0.10 -21.59
N GLY A 46 -24.15 -0.35 -21.90
CA GLY A 46 -25.11 0.32 -22.79
C GLY A 46 -24.82 0.13 -24.27
N GLN A 47 -23.94 -0.79 -24.64
CA GLN A 47 -23.52 -1.08 -26.02
C GLN A 47 -23.71 -2.56 -26.42
N GLY A 48 -24.30 -3.36 -25.53
CA GLY A 48 -24.52 -4.80 -25.71
C GLY A 48 -23.76 -5.63 -24.68
N GLU A 49 -24.17 -6.90 -24.53
CA GLU A 49 -23.56 -7.83 -23.58
C GLU A 49 -22.09 -8.10 -23.94
N ILE A 50 -21.20 -7.84 -23.00
CA ILE A 50 -19.78 -8.15 -23.05
C ILE A 50 -19.53 -9.40 -22.20
N THR A 51 -18.84 -10.38 -22.79
CA THR A 51 -18.35 -11.55 -22.06
C THR A 51 -16.84 -11.46 -21.94
N THR A 52 -16.34 -11.45 -20.70
CA THR A 52 -14.90 -11.40 -20.41
C THR A 52 -14.49 -12.66 -19.66
N THR A 53 -13.39 -13.29 -20.09
CA THR A 53 -12.90 -14.55 -19.54
C THR A 53 -11.44 -14.48 -19.13
N TRP A 54 -11.09 -15.21 -18.08
CA TRP A 54 -9.72 -15.51 -17.69
C TRP A 54 -9.59 -17.01 -17.48
N GLU A 55 -8.70 -17.65 -18.24
CA GLU A 55 -8.56 -19.10 -18.25
C GLU A 55 -7.87 -19.61 -16.98
N LYS A 56 -8.23 -20.82 -16.57
CA LYS A 56 -7.53 -21.58 -15.53
C LYS A 56 -6.04 -21.73 -15.88
N ASP A 57 -5.20 -21.78 -14.85
CA ASP A 57 -3.76 -21.97 -14.89
C ASP A 57 -2.95 -20.80 -15.50
N ARG A 58 -3.64 -19.80 -16.08
CA ARG A 58 -3.06 -18.53 -16.51
C ARG A 58 -2.68 -17.67 -15.30
N GLU A 59 -1.46 -17.14 -15.32
CA GLU A 59 -0.91 -16.33 -14.22
C GLU A 59 -1.67 -15.01 -14.02
N LEU A 60 -2.21 -14.74 -12.83
CA LEU A 60 -2.91 -13.49 -12.50
C LEU A 60 -1.92 -12.33 -12.30
N SER A 61 -1.38 -11.82 -13.41
CA SER A 61 -0.39 -10.74 -13.47
C SER A 61 -0.48 -9.95 -14.79
N LEU A 62 0.20 -8.79 -14.86
CA LEU A 62 0.35 -8.06 -16.12
C LEU A 62 1.13 -8.87 -17.17
N LEU A 63 2.05 -9.74 -16.72
CA LEU A 63 2.72 -10.69 -17.58
C LEU A 63 1.74 -11.71 -18.15
N GLY A 64 0.89 -12.33 -17.32
CA GLY A 64 -0.12 -13.26 -17.80
C GLY A 64 -1.14 -12.59 -18.71
N LEU A 65 -1.48 -11.32 -18.45
CA LEU A 65 -2.36 -10.51 -19.30
C LEU A 65 -1.85 -10.39 -20.73
N LEU A 66 -0.55 -10.11 -20.91
CA LEU A 66 0.02 -9.88 -22.24
C LEU A 66 0.63 -11.16 -22.86
N GLY A 67 1.03 -12.13 -22.04
CA GLY A 67 1.68 -13.37 -22.46
C GLY A 67 0.71 -14.49 -22.85
N GLY A 68 -0.52 -14.47 -22.34
CA GLY A 68 -1.50 -15.53 -22.57
C GLY A 68 -1.29 -16.77 -21.69
N ASN A 69 -1.78 -17.93 -22.13
CA ASN A 69 -1.82 -19.17 -21.34
C ASN A 69 -0.79 -20.24 -21.75
N ASP A 70 0.00 -20.01 -22.80
CA ASP A 70 1.02 -20.97 -23.25
C ASP A 70 2.26 -20.94 -22.34
N GLU A 71 2.37 -21.92 -21.44
CA GLU A 71 3.46 -21.99 -20.46
C GLU A 71 4.88 -21.91 -21.05
N ARG A 72 5.08 -22.37 -22.30
CA ARG A 72 6.43 -22.42 -22.90
C ARG A 72 6.89 -21.07 -23.41
N THR A 73 5.97 -20.21 -23.86
CA THR A 73 6.31 -18.94 -24.52
C THR A 73 5.73 -17.71 -23.84
N ALA A 74 4.72 -17.86 -22.97
CA ALA A 74 4.00 -16.75 -22.34
C ALA A 74 4.94 -15.82 -21.56
N GLU A 75 5.97 -16.36 -20.90
CA GLU A 75 6.90 -15.51 -20.17
C GLU A 75 7.66 -14.56 -21.11
N MET A 76 8.26 -15.09 -22.18
CA MET A 76 9.00 -14.25 -23.13
C MET A 76 8.08 -13.28 -23.86
N VAL A 77 6.91 -13.74 -24.32
CA VAL A 77 5.92 -12.92 -25.01
C VAL A 77 5.44 -11.78 -24.10
N GLY A 78 5.08 -12.09 -22.85
CA GLY A 78 4.62 -11.11 -21.87
C GLY A 78 5.70 -10.11 -21.50
N GLN A 79 6.94 -10.56 -21.24
CA GLN A 79 8.05 -9.66 -20.91
C GLN A 79 8.41 -8.72 -22.06
N LYS A 80 8.41 -9.22 -23.32
CA LYS A 80 8.59 -8.39 -24.51
C LYS A 80 7.45 -7.39 -24.66
N ALA A 81 6.20 -7.83 -24.52
CA ALA A 81 5.03 -6.97 -24.67
C ALA A 81 4.99 -5.84 -23.64
N LEU A 82 5.24 -6.13 -22.35
CA LEU A 82 5.36 -5.13 -21.29
C LEU A 82 6.40 -4.07 -21.67
N PHE A 83 7.59 -4.50 -22.10
CA PHE A 83 8.65 -3.57 -22.44
C PHE A 83 8.32 -2.75 -23.69
N VAL A 84 7.67 -3.34 -24.70
CA VAL A 84 7.20 -2.63 -25.91
C VAL A 84 6.20 -1.52 -25.54
N HIS A 85 5.29 -1.75 -24.61
CA HIS A 85 4.37 -0.71 -24.11
C HIS A 85 5.11 0.43 -23.40
N ALA A 86 6.17 0.10 -22.64
CA ALA A 86 7.04 1.10 -22.02
C ALA A 86 7.79 1.94 -23.08
N LEU A 87 8.30 1.32 -24.14
CA LEU A 87 8.93 2.04 -25.26
C LEU A 87 7.94 2.94 -26.00
N ALA A 88 6.72 2.45 -26.25
CA ALA A 88 5.66 3.23 -26.87
C ALA A 88 5.27 4.45 -26.03
N TRP A 89 5.30 4.35 -24.71
CA TRP A 89 5.11 5.49 -23.81
C TRP A 89 6.21 6.53 -24.00
N MET A 90 7.49 6.13 -24.04
CA MET A 90 8.61 7.03 -24.29
C MET A 90 8.63 7.65 -25.69
N GLU A 91 7.96 7.04 -26.68
CA GLU A 91 7.81 7.59 -28.03
C GLU A 91 6.68 8.62 -28.15
N ARG A 92 5.65 8.53 -27.30
CA ARG A 92 4.43 9.37 -27.37
C ARG A 92 4.39 10.47 -26.31
N GLU A 93 4.65 10.13 -25.06
CA GLU A 93 4.50 11.00 -23.88
C GLU A 93 5.74 10.95 -22.98
N ASN A 94 6.92 11.25 -23.55
CA ASN A 94 8.17 11.18 -22.82
C ASN A 94 8.26 12.25 -21.71
N PRO A 95 8.38 11.87 -20.42
CA PRO A 95 8.49 12.83 -19.32
C PRO A 95 9.67 13.80 -19.45
N PHE A 96 10.79 13.37 -20.02
CA PHE A 96 11.96 14.24 -20.23
C PHE A 96 11.77 15.25 -21.35
N ALA A 97 10.99 14.90 -22.39
CA ALA A 97 10.63 15.86 -23.42
C ALA A 97 9.76 16.98 -22.83
N LEU A 98 8.76 16.62 -22.01
CA LEU A 98 7.93 17.59 -21.30
C LEU A 98 8.76 18.48 -20.38
N LEU A 99 9.63 17.90 -19.54
CA LEU A 99 10.52 18.65 -18.65
C LEU A 99 11.41 19.64 -19.39
N SER A 100 12.00 19.23 -20.52
CA SER A 100 12.90 20.07 -21.30
C SER A 100 12.24 21.31 -21.92
N THR A 101 10.90 21.33 -22.02
CA THR A 101 10.13 22.44 -22.61
C THR A 101 9.46 23.32 -21.56
N ARG A 102 9.49 22.95 -20.27
CA ARG A 102 8.84 23.71 -19.20
C ARG A 102 9.61 24.98 -18.85
N ALA A 103 8.87 26.05 -18.56
CA ALA A 103 9.41 27.32 -18.09
C ALA A 103 10.16 27.21 -16.75
N ASN A 104 9.77 26.25 -15.89
CA ASN A 104 10.45 25.97 -14.63
C ASN A 104 10.83 24.47 -14.54
N PRO A 105 12.07 24.10 -14.94
CA PRO A 105 12.54 22.72 -14.92
C PRO A 105 12.85 22.18 -13.50
N VAL A 106 12.84 23.05 -12.48
CA VAL A 106 13.05 22.68 -11.07
C VAL A 106 11.89 21.82 -10.54
N LEU A 107 10.70 21.95 -11.12
CA LEU A 107 9.56 21.14 -10.75
C LEU A 107 9.75 19.68 -11.21
N TYR A 108 9.43 18.77 -10.30
CA TYR A 108 9.39 17.33 -10.54
C TYR A 108 8.36 16.99 -11.62
N GLU A 109 8.67 16.05 -12.52
CA GLU A 109 7.69 15.49 -13.45
C GLU A 109 7.36 14.05 -13.11
N ARG A 110 6.06 13.78 -12.93
CA ARG A 110 5.58 12.43 -12.63
C ARG A 110 5.94 11.46 -13.76
N GLY A 111 6.57 10.35 -13.40
CA GLY A 111 7.03 9.31 -14.32
C GLY A 111 8.51 9.43 -14.73
N GLU A 112 9.24 10.48 -14.32
CA GLU A 112 10.63 10.67 -14.75
C GLU A 112 11.59 9.56 -14.28
N CYS A 113 11.41 8.98 -13.09
CA CYS A 113 12.24 7.88 -12.61
C CYS A 113 11.95 6.58 -13.37
N ALA A 114 10.69 6.31 -13.71
CA ALA A 114 10.30 5.19 -14.55
C ALA A 114 10.83 5.37 -15.98
N ALA A 115 10.75 6.58 -16.54
CA ALA A 115 11.33 6.93 -17.83
C ALA A 115 12.86 6.77 -17.86
N GLU A 116 13.56 7.17 -16.79
CA GLU A 116 15.00 6.92 -16.66
C GLU A 116 15.33 5.42 -16.65
N ASN A 117 14.49 4.61 -16.01
CA ASN A 117 14.68 3.16 -16.02
C ASN A 117 14.56 2.57 -17.44
N ILE A 118 13.62 3.07 -18.25
CA ILE A 118 13.46 2.68 -19.66
C ILE A 118 14.68 3.12 -20.47
N TYR A 119 15.17 4.36 -20.26
CA TYR A 119 16.36 4.87 -20.93
C TYR A 119 17.60 4.01 -20.60
N VAL A 120 17.85 3.73 -19.32
CA VAL A 120 18.97 2.88 -18.87
C VAL A 120 18.89 1.48 -19.48
N ALA A 121 17.69 0.90 -19.54
CA ALA A 121 17.47 -0.38 -20.21
C ALA A 121 17.86 -0.31 -21.69
N CYS A 122 17.38 0.72 -22.39
CA CYS A 122 17.63 0.88 -23.81
C CYS A 122 19.10 1.12 -24.13
N VAL A 123 19.83 1.89 -23.33
CA VAL A 123 21.28 2.09 -23.51
C VAL A 123 22.03 0.77 -23.38
N LEU A 124 21.72 -0.04 -22.35
CA LEU A 124 22.38 -1.33 -22.16
C LEU A 124 22.05 -2.34 -23.26
N LEU A 125 20.79 -2.38 -23.70
CA LEU A 125 20.37 -3.23 -24.82
C LEU A 125 21.02 -2.75 -26.13
N ALA A 126 21.01 -1.46 -26.43
CA ALA A 126 21.64 -0.90 -27.63
C ALA A 126 23.15 -1.22 -27.66
N GLN A 127 23.86 -1.04 -26.54
CA GLN A 127 25.27 -1.37 -26.42
C GLN A 127 25.53 -2.87 -26.61
N ARG A 128 24.73 -3.73 -25.94
CA ARG A 128 24.90 -5.19 -26.00
C ARG A 128 24.71 -5.74 -27.40
N TRP A 129 23.80 -5.16 -28.17
CA TRP A 129 23.53 -5.54 -29.56
C TRP A 129 24.31 -4.71 -30.58
N LEU A 130 25.36 -4.00 -30.15
CA LEU A 130 26.30 -3.27 -31.01
C LEU A 130 25.62 -2.29 -31.97
N LEU A 131 24.57 -1.61 -31.50
CA LEU A 131 23.98 -0.50 -32.24
C LEU A 131 24.98 0.65 -32.36
N PRO A 132 24.87 1.52 -33.40
CA PRO A 132 25.76 2.65 -33.59
C PRO A 132 25.87 3.56 -32.35
N GLU A 133 27.05 4.13 -32.11
CA GLU A 133 27.32 4.97 -30.93
C GLU A 133 26.36 6.16 -30.84
N GLU A 134 25.98 6.75 -31.97
CA GLU A 134 24.97 7.81 -32.06
C GLU A 134 23.59 7.42 -31.54
N VAL A 135 23.22 6.14 -31.63
CA VAL A 135 21.97 5.59 -31.08
C VAL A 135 22.13 5.38 -29.57
N VAL A 136 23.26 4.79 -29.14
CA VAL A 136 23.55 4.51 -27.72
C VAL A 136 23.65 5.80 -26.90
N ALA A 137 24.26 6.84 -27.46
CA ALA A 137 24.45 8.14 -26.83
C ALA A 137 23.32 9.15 -27.11
N ALA A 138 22.20 8.70 -27.69
CA ALA A 138 21.07 9.58 -27.95
C ALA A 138 20.49 10.17 -26.65
N PRO A 139 19.96 11.42 -26.69
CA PRO A 139 19.27 12.02 -25.56
C PRO A 139 18.08 11.18 -25.08
N ALA A 140 17.78 11.20 -23.77
CA ALA A 140 16.63 10.47 -23.24
C ALA A 140 15.28 10.94 -23.78
N SER A 141 15.19 12.16 -24.30
CA SER A 141 14.00 12.68 -24.99
C SER A 141 13.90 12.22 -26.46
N ALA A 142 14.97 11.65 -27.04
CA ALA A 142 15.01 11.30 -28.45
C ALA A 142 14.32 9.95 -28.73
N PRO A 143 13.37 9.88 -29.68
CA PRO A 143 12.67 8.64 -30.00
C PRO A 143 13.53 7.61 -30.75
N THR A 144 14.70 8.01 -31.25
CA THR A 144 15.59 7.16 -32.07
C THR A 144 16.08 5.92 -31.32
N LEU A 145 16.51 6.08 -30.07
CA LEU A 145 16.95 4.97 -29.22
C LEU A 145 15.83 3.95 -28.99
N TYR A 146 14.64 4.42 -28.58
CA TYR A 146 13.51 3.54 -28.27
C TYR A 146 13.02 2.77 -29.51
N ARG A 147 12.95 3.44 -30.65
CA ARG A 147 12.59 2.81 -31.93
C ARG A 147 13.63 1.77 -32.37
N ALA A 148 14.92 2.06 -32.22
CA ALA A 148 15.98 1.15 -32.58
C ALA A 148 15.94 -0.13 -31.72
N VAL A 149 15.75 0.01 -30.41
CA VAL A 149 15.57 -1.14 -29.50
C VAL A 149 14.33 -1.94 -29.87
N ARG A 150 13.18 -1.28 -30.13
CA ARG A 150 11.94 -1.96 -30.51
C ARG A 150 12.07 -2.74 -31.82
N ASN A 151 12.67 -2.14 -32.84
CA ASN A 151 12.61 -2.65 -34.21
C ASN A 151 13.80 -3.55 -34.57
N VAL A 152 14.96 -3.36 -33.93
CA VAL A 152 16.20 -4.08 -34.25
C VAL A 152 16.51 -5.13 -33.20
N VAL A 153 16.47 -4.74 -31.91
CA VAL A 153 16.89 -5.63 -30.83
C VAL A 153 15.82 -6.68 -30.53
N LEU A 154 14.56 -6.30 -30.29
CA LEU A 154 13.54 -7.28 -29.88
C LEU A 154 13.20 -8.38 -30.92
N PRO A 155 13.18 -8.09 -32.25
CA PRO A 155 12.90 -9.10 -33.28
C PRO A 155 14.14 -9.89 -33.74
N GLY A 156 15.35 -9.32 -33.64
CA GLY A 156 16.58 -9.87 -34.25
C GLY A 156 17.36 -10.87 -33.38
N ILE A 157 16.78 -11.38 -32.31
CA ILE A 157 17.48 -12.20 -31.30
C ILE A 157 17.34 -13.69 -31.62
N GLY A 158 18.46 -14.39 -31.79
CA GLY A 158 18.48 -15.85 -31.94
C GLY A 158 18.32 -16.60 -30.61
N PRO A 159 18.02 -17.92 -30.62
CA PRO A 159 17.66 -18.69 -29.43
C PRO A 159 18.68 -18.67 -28.27
N ARG A 160 19.98 -18.51 -28.57
CA ARG A 160 21.04 -18.45 -27.53
C ARG A 160 20.98 -17.18 -26.68
N ASP A 161 20.52 -16.07 -27.25
CA ASP A 161 20.51 -14.75 -26.59
C ASP A 161 19.13 -14.42 -25.99
N GLU A 162 18.13 -15.26 -26.24
CA GLU A 162 16.78 -15.10 -25.69
C GLU A 162 16.75 -15.14 -24.16
N GLN A 163 17.46 -16.08 -23.53
CA GLN A 163 17.50 -16.17 -22.07
C GLN A 163 18.11 -14.92 -21.43
N SER A 164 19.18 -14.40 -22.02
CA SER A 164 19.82 -13.18 -21.52
C SER A 164 18.91 -11.96 -21.71
N LEU A 165 18.24 -11.84 -22.86
CA LEU A 165 17.23 -10.80 -23.07
C LEU A 165 16.12 -10.89 -22.02
N LEU A 166 15.60 -12.09 -21.77
CA LEU A 166 14.53 -12.32 -20.80
C LEU A 166 14.89 -11.78 -19.41
N GLU A 167 16.14 -12.00 -18.98
CA GLU A 167 16.64 -11.52 -17.70
C GLU A 167 16.69 -9.99 -17.60
N TYR A 168 17.10 -9.31 -18.67
CA TYR A 168 17.06 -7.85 -18.77
C TYR A 168 15.63 -7.33 -18.73
N LEU A 169 14.74 -7.89 -19.56
CA LEU A 169 13.34 -7.47 -19.63
C LEU A 169 12.65 -7.69 -18.27
N ARG A 170 12.84 -8.86 -17.64
CA ARG A 170 12.29 -9.16 -16.32
C ARG A 170 12.80 -8.20 -15.24
N TYR A 171 14.09 -7.83 -15.28
CA TYR A 171 14.66 -6.86 -14.34
C TYR A 171 14.03 -5.47 -14.54
N PHE A 172 14.02 -4.95 -15.76
CA PHE A 172 13.56 -3.60 -16.04
C PHE A 172 12.04 -3.45 -15.95
N ASN A 173 11.25 -4.43 -16.41
CA ASN A 173 9.79 -4.38 -16.26
C ASN A 173 9.38 -4.26 -14.79
N ARG A 174 10.06 -4.96 -13.86
CA ARG A 174 9.84 -4.77 -12.42
C ARG A 174 10.27 -3.40 -11.90
N LYS A 175 11.24 -2.75 -12.52
CA LYS A 175 11.67 -1.38 -12.16
C LYS A 175 10.77 -0.30 -12.76
N ILE A 176 10.08 -0.61 -13.86
CA ILE A 176 9.17 0.31 -14.55
C ILE A 176 7.78 0.24 -13.89
N TYR A 177 7.27 -0.98 -13.69
CA TYR A 177 5.90 -1.24 -13.29
C TYR A 177 5.71 -1.61 -11.81
N SER A 178 6.75 -1.60 -10.97
CA SER A 178 6.62 -1.75 -9.52
C SER A 178 7.50 -0.76 -8.75
N ALA A 179 6.96 -0.29 -7.62
CA ALA A 179 7.63 0.69 -6.76
C ALA A 179 8.84 0.04 -6.09
N ASN A 180 9.92 0.81 -6.01
CA ASN A 180 11.16 0.30 -5.47
C ASN A 180 12.03 1.44 -4.92
N LYS A 181 13.16 1.06 -4.34
CA LYS A 181 14.14 1.97 -3.75
C LYS A 181 14.44 3.24 -4.59
N TYR A 182 14.48 3.09 -5.91
CA TYR A 182 14.89 4.13 -6.85
C TYR A 182 13.75 4.61 -7.77
N THR A 183 12.52 4.18 -7.53
CA THR A 183 11.35 4.55 -8.35
C THR A 183 10.15 4.72 -7.44
N PRO A 184 9.70 5.97 -7.22
CA PRO A 184 8.58 6.24 -6.34
C PRO A 184 7.29 5.64 -6.90
N PHE A 185 6.35 5.37 -6.01
CA PHE A 185 5.02 4.84 -6.32
C PHE A 185 4.34 5.61 -7.45
N ASP A 186 4.31 6.93 -7.32
CA ASP A 186 3.63 7.83 -8.23
C ASP A 186 4.07 7.70 -9.70
N ASP A 187 5.36 7.42 -9.93
CA ASP A 187 5.95 7.23 -11.26
C ASP A 187 5.54 5.90 -11.87
N VAL A 188 5.41 4.88 -11.03
CA VAL A 188 4.99 3.55 -11.43
C VAL A 188 3.52 3.57 -11.84
N TYR A 189 2.66 4.24 -11.08
CA TYR A 189 1.27 4.45 -11.49
C TYR A 189 1.17 5.16 -12.82
N LYS A 190 1.97 6.20 -13.04
CA LYS A 190 2.00 6.89 -14.34
C LYS A 190 2.35 5.94 -15.49
N SER A 191 3.34 5.05 -15.30
CA SER A 191 3.70 4.06 -16.32
C SER A 191 2.60 3.01 -16.57
N ARG A 192 1.93 2.52 -15.51
CA ARG A 192 0.82 1.58 -15.61
C ARG A 192 -0.40 2.20 -16.29
N SER A 193 -0.79 3.40 -15.88
CA SER A 193 -1.89 4.15 -16.51
C SER A 193 -1.60 4.43 -17.99
N ALA A 194 -0.36 4.76 -18.35
CA ALA A 194 0.03 4.93 -19.75
C ALA A 194 -0.16 3.62 -20.55
N MET A 195 0.20 2.46 -19.98
CA MET A 195 -0.04 1.17 -20.62
C MET A 195 -1.53 0.87 -20.78
N MET A 196 -2.35 1.10 -19.75
CA MET A 196 -3.79 0.83 -19.82
C MET A 196 -4.50 1.71 -20.86
N LYS A 197 -4.12 2.99 -20.96
CA LYS A 197 -4.59 3.88 -22.02
C LYS A 197 -4.24 3.35 -23.42
N GLN A 198 -3.02 2.88 -23.62
CA GLN A 198 -2.61 2.27 -24.90
C GLN A 198 -3.44 1.03 -25.25
N LEU A 199 -3.78 0.19 -24.26
CA LEU A 199 -4.65 -0.97 -24.48
C LEU A 199 -6.06 -0.54 -24.90
N LEU A 200 -6.63 0.46 -24.23
CA LEU A 200 -7.98 0.97 -24.52
C LEU A 200 -8.10 1.62 -25.92
N GLU A 201 -7.05 2.33 -26.35
CA GLU A 201 -6.98 3.00 -27.65
C GLU A 201 -6.93 2.02 -28.84
N SER A 202 -6.39 0.82 -28.66
CA SER A 202 -6.21 -0.18 -29.72
C SER A 202 -7.41 -1.14 -29.81
N PRO A 203 -7.99 -1.39 -31.01
CA PRO A 203 -9.05 -2.40 -31.16
C PRO A 203 -8.66 -3.79 -30.63
N ALA A 204 -7.41 -4.21 -30.86
CA ALA A 204 -6.89 -5.47 -30.34
C ALA A 204 -6.60 -5.44 -28.82
N GLY A 205 -6.39 -4.24 -28.26
CA GLY A 205 -6.09 -4.06 -26.83
C GLY A 205 -7.33 -3.91 -25.94
N ARG A 206 -8.49 -3.52 -26.49
CA ARG A 206 -9.73 -3.34 -25.69
C ARG A 206 -10.15 -4.60 -24.94
N GLY A 207 -10.02 -5.77 -25.56
CA GLY A 207 -10.30 -7.04 -24.89
C GLY A 207 -9.33 -7.31 -23.73
N LEU A 208 -8.06 -6.92 -23.86
CA LEU A 208 -7.06 -7.02 -22.79
C LEU A 208 -7.36 -6.04 -21.65
N TYR A 209 -7.82 -4.82 -21.95
CA TYR A 209 -8.24 -3.87 -20.92
C TYR A 209 -9.37 -4.43 -20.05
N GLN A 210 -10.36 -5.09 -20.66
CA GLN A 210 -11.44 -5.77 -19.93
C GLN A 210 -10.92 -6.97 -19.13
N GLN A 211 -10.03 -7.79 -19.72
CA GLN A 211 -9.40 -8.91 -19.02
C GLN A 211 -8.55 -8.45 -17.82
N TRP A 212 -7.89 -7.29 -17.91
CA TRP A 212 -7.13 -6.71 -16.80
C TRP A 212 -8.03 -6.44 -15.60
N MET A 213 -9.22 -5.86 -15.82
CA MET A 213 -10.17 -5.62 -14.72
C MET A 213 -10.64 -6.93 -14.08
N LEU A 214 -10.98 -7.94 -14.90
CA LEU A 214 -11.36 -9.27 -14.41
C LEU A 214 -10.24 -9.95 -13.61
N ALA A 215 -9.01 -9.93 -14.15
CA ALA A 215 -7.83 -10.52 -13.50
C ALA A 215 -7.53 -9.86 -12.16
N THR A 216 -7.77 -8.55 -12.05
CA THR A 216 -7.54 -7.78 -10.83
C THR A 216 -8.47 -8.25 -9.70
N TYR A 217 -9.76 -8.42 -9.97
CA TYR A 217 -10.71 -8.97 -9.00
C TYR A 217 -10.49 -10.47 -8.72
N ALA A 218 -10.13 -11.25 -9.75
CA ALA A 218 -9.77 -12.65 -9.59
C ALA A 218 -8.55 -12.82 -8.66
N TYR A 219 -7.54 -11.97 -8.82
CA TYR A 219 -6.36 -11.91 -7.96
C TYR A 219 -6.73 -11.62 -6.50
N LEU A 220 -7.53 -10.59 -6.23
CA LEU A 220 -8.03 -10.29 -4.88
C LEU A 220 -8.73 -11.49 -4.25
N LYS A 221 -9.69 -12.09 -4.98
CA LYS A 221 -10.44 -13.24 -4.49
C LYS A 221 -9.52 -14.42 -4.16
N GLN A 222 -8.60 -14.75 -5.05
CA GLN A 222 -7.68 -15.88 -4.86
C GLN A 222 -6.69 -15.62 -3.73
N SER A 223 -6.26 -14.37 -3.55
CA SER A 223 -5.45 -13.93 -2.40
C SER A 223 -6.19 -13.95 -1.06
N GLY A 224 -7.52 -14.15 -1.07
CA GLY A 224 -8.35 -14.26 0.14
C GLY A 224 -9.13 -12.99 0.49
N VAL A 225 -9.04 -11.93 -0.32
CA VAL A 225 -9.79 -10.68 -0.13
C VAL A 225 -11.19 -10.82 -0.75
N LEU A 226 -12.23 -10.72 0.07
CA LEU A 226 -13.64 -10.90 -0.32
C LEU A 226 -14.44 -9.60 -0.30
N CYS A 227 -13.98 -8.64 0.50
CA CYS A 227 -14.56 -7.31 0.65
C CYS A 227 -13.48 -6.28 0.34
N ASN A 228 -13.77 -5.31 -0.53
CA ASN A 228 -12.78 -4.29 -0.90
C ASN A 228 -13.44 -2.93 -1.15
N GLN A 229 -12.75 -1.84 -0.77
CA GLN A 229 -13.02 -0.48 -1.24
C GLN A 229 -11.84 -0.02 -2.10
N VAL A 230 -12.03 0.08 -3.42
CA VAL A 230 -10.94 0.40 -4.36
C VAL A 230 -11.13 1.78 -4.98
N ALA A 231 -10.08 2.58 -4.93
CA ALA A 231 -10.02 3.88 -5.59
C ALA A 231 -9.80 3.71 -7.10
N ILE A 232 -10.63 4.39 -7.89
CA ILE A 232 -10.51 4.40 -9.35
C ILE A 232 -10.91 5.76 -9.95
N GLY A 233 -10.17 6.17 -10.99
CA GLY A 233 -10.43 7.43 -11.69
C GLY A 233 -11.83 7.49 -12.30
N VAL A 234 -12.41 8.70 -12.33
CA VAL A 234 -13.74 8.96 -12.90
C VAL A 234 -13.87 8.45 -14.34
N ASP A 235 -12.82 8.56 -15.15
CA ASP A 235 -12.86 8.11 -16.55
C ASP A 235 -12.98 6.59 -16.70
N GLU A 236 -12.58 5.82 -15.69
CA GLU A 236 -12.53 4.35 -15.70
C GLU A 236 -13.67 3.72 -14.88
N ILE A 237 -14.31 4.50 -13.99
CA ILE A 237 -15.23 3.99 -12.97
C ILE A 237 -16.45 3.27 -13.53
N ALA A 238 -16.98 3.71 -14.68
CA ALA A 238 -18.14 3.06 -15.30
C ALA A 238 -17.82 1.62 -15.75
N ASN A 239 -16.64 1.43 -16.35
CA ASN A 239 -16.17 0.10 -16.76
C ASN A 239 -15.93 -0.80 -15.55
N ALA A 240 -15.23 -0.28 -14.53
CA ALA A 240 -14.97 -1.03 -13.31
C ALA A 240 -16.25 -1.36 -12.53
N SER A 241 -17.23 -0.45 -12.52
CA SER A 241 -18.52 -0.66 -11.86
C SER A 241 -19.27 -1.84 -12.46
N ALA A 242 -19.42 -1.88 -13.79
CA ALA A 242 -20.08 -2.98 -14.48
C ALA A 242 -19.39 -4.33 -14.26
N VAL A 243 -18.05 -4.35 -14.35
CA VAL A 243 -17.24 -5.55 -14.07
C VAL A 243 -17.41 -6.01 -12.63
N SER A 244 -17.34 -5.09 -11.67
CA SER A 244 -17.45 -5.37 -10.24
C SER A 244 -18.83 -5.89 -9.85
N ILE A 245 -19.91 -5.33 -10.39
CA ILE A 245 -21.27 -5.81 -10.14
C ILE A 245 -21.41 -7.26 -10.64
N ALA A 246 -21.00 -7.53 -11.88
CA ALA A 246 -21.05 -8.88 -12.44
C ALA A 246 -20.16 -9.88 -11.68
N PHE A 247 -18.99 -9.43 -11.22
CA PHE A 247 -18.08 -10.26 -10.43
C PHE A 247 -18.68 -10.59 -9.05
N ASN A 248 -19.19 -9.59 -8.34
CA ASN A 248 -19.83 -9.76 -7.03
C ASN A 248 -21.00 -10.75 -7.09
N GLN A 249 -21.87 -10.63 -8.10
CA GLN A 249 -22.99 -11.54 -8.33
C GLN A 249 -22.55 -12.98 -8.59
N ARG A 250 -21.43 -13.17 -9.30
CA ARG A 250 -20.97 -14.49 -9.74
C ARG A 250 -20.16 -15.24 -8.68
N PHE A 251 -19.41 -14.53 -7.84
CA PHE A 251 -18.37 -15.10 -6.98
C PHE A 251 -18.57 -14.84 -5.48
N ASP A 252 -19.72 -14.28 -5.08
CA ASP A 252 -20.07 -13.90 -3.72
C ASP A 252 -18.98 -13.05 -3.04
N THR A 253 -18.70 -11.91 -3.65
CA THR A 253 -17.77 -10.89 -3.13
C THR A 253 -18.50 -9.55 -2.94
N ARG A 254 -17.86 -8.62 -2.23
CA ARG A 254 -18.34 -7.24 -2.02
C ARG A 254 -17.24 -6.25 -2.39
N TYR A 255 -16.95 -6.17 -3.68
CA TYR A 255 -16.01 -5.19 -4.22
C TYR A 255 -16.77 -3.90 -4.55
N ASN A 256 -16.36 -2.82 -3.90
CA ASN A 256 -16.97 -1.51 -3.99
C ASN A 256 -15.93 -0.48 -4.42
N LEU A 257 -16.40 0.58 -5.06
CA LEU A 257 -15.57 1.59 -5.69
C LEU A 257 -15.65 2.90 -4.93
N LEU A 258 -14.51 3.59 -4.86
CA LEU A 258 -14.40 4.97 -4.43
C LEU A 258 -14.04 5.83 -5.64
N ALA A 259 -14.84 6.86 -5.89
CA ALA A 259 -14.62 7.79 -6.99
C ALA A 259 -13.42 8.68 -6.68
N HIS A 260 -12.36 8.51 -7.45
CA HIS A 260 -11.08 9.18 -7.23
C HIS A 260 -11.04 10.57 -7.83
N THR A 261 -10.58 11.55 -7.05
CA THR A 261 -10.36 12.93 -7.50
C THR A 261 -8.99 13.47 -7.04
N PRO A 262 -8.24 14.16 -7.92
CA PRO A 262 -6.98 14.77 -7.52
C PRO A 262 -7.23 16.02 -6.65
N SER A 263 -6.52 16.16 -5.53
CA SER A 263 -6.63 17.36 -4.68
C SER A 263 -5.33 18.17 -4.60
N GLY A 264 -4.16 17.51 -4.57
CA GLY A 264 -2.87 18.19 -4.43
C GLY A 264 -2.31 18.80 -5.73
N TYR A 265 -2.86 18.42 -6.89
CA TYR A 265 -2.34 18.80 -8.21
C TYR A 265 -3.15 19.91 -8.89
N ILE A 266 -4.23 20.37 -8.27
CA ILE A 266 -5.19 21.31 -8.87
C ILE A 266 -5.50 22.48 -7.93
N SER A 267 -6.01 23.58 -8.49
CA SER A 267 -6.44 24.74 -7.69
C SER A 267 -7.71 24.43 -6.89
N LYS A 268 -8.00 25.25 -5.87
CA LYS A 268 -9.27 25.19 -5.12
C LYS A 268 -10.49 25.18 -6.04
N ASP A 269 -10.54 26.06 -7.03
CA ASP A 269 -11.68 26.16 -7.95
C ASP A 269 -11.77 24.96 -8.91
N ALA A 270 -10.63 24.40 -9.30
CA ALA A 270 -10.60 23.16 -10.08
C ALA A 270 -11.11 21.97 -9.26
N LEU A 271 -10.70 21.85 -7.99
CA LEU A 271 -11.19 20.81 -7.08
C LEU A 271 -12.69 20.93 -6.87
N ARG A 272 -13.20 22.15 -6.62
CA ARG A 272 -14.63 22.40 -6.47
C ARG A 272 -15.42 21.97 -7.71
N ARG A 273 -14.92 22.28 -8.92
CA ARG A 273 -15.54 21.83 -10.17
C ARG A 273 -15.49 20.31 -10.32
N ASP A 274 -14.35 19.66 -10.06
CA ASP A 274 -14.26 18.21 -10.15
C ASP A 274 -15.21 17.51 -9.15
N LEU A 275 -15.33 18.02 -7.93
CA LEU A 275 -16.26 17.49 -6.93
C LEU A 275 -17.72 17.64 -7.38
N ASN A 276 -18.13 18.81 -7.85
CA ASN A 276 -19.52 19.07 -8.22
C ASN A 276 -19.91 18.49 -9.58
N ASP A 277 -19.05 18.60 -10.59
CA ASP A 277 -19.39 18.28 -11.98
C ASP A 277 -19.10 16.81 -12.34
N LYS A 278 -18.21 16.14 -11.58
CA LYS A 278 -17.79 14.76 -11.86
C LYS A 278 -18.09 13.79 -10.73
N ILE A 279 -17.78 14.13 -9.48
CA ILE A 279 -17.94 13.20 -8.34
C ILE A 279 -19.39 13.14 -7.87
N LEU A 280 -20.03 14.27 -7.60
CA LEU A 280 -21.41 14.33 -7.10
C LEU A 280 -22.39 13.54 -7.99
N PRO A 281 -22.38 13.64 -9.34
CA PRO A 281 -23.27 12.85 -10.19
C PRO A 281 -23.13 11.34 -10.01
N LEU A 282 -21.92 10.85 -9.73
CA LEU A 282 -21.68 9.42 -9.49
C LEU A 282 -22.29 8.96 -8.16
N LEU A 283 -22.21 9.82 -7.14
CA LEU A 283 -22.70 9.54 -5.79
C LEU A 283 -24.24 9.56 -5.72
N VAL A 284 -24.91 10.47 -6.44
CA VAL A 284 -26.38 10.61 -6.39
C VAL A 284 -27.14 9.74 -7.40
N SER A 285 -26.52 9.33 -8.51
CA SER A 285 -27.21 8.62 -9.60
C SER A 285 -27.53 7.18 -9.25
N GLN A 286 -28.82 6.79 -9.11
CA GLN A 286 -29.30 5.48 -8.64
C GLN A 286 -28.70 4.22 -9.33
N GLY A 287 -28.19 4.30 -10.57
CA GLY A 287 -27.62 3.16 -11.30
C GLY A 287 -26.26 2.64 -10.79
N ASN A 288 -25.61 3.35 -9.87
CA ASN A 288 -24.24 3.08 -9.42
C ASN A 288 -24.18 2.33 -8.07
N ALA A 289 -24.81 1.15 -7.97
CA ALA A 289 -25.02 0.46 -6.69
C ALA A 289 -23.74 0.11 -5.90
N ASN A 290 -22.59 -0.01 -6.55
CA ASN A 290 -21.31 -0.36 -5.92
C ASN A 290 -20.32 0.82 -5.81
N ILE A 291 -20.72 2.05 -6.16
CA ILE A 291 -19.92 3.26 -5.91
C ILE A 291 -20.37 3.81 -4.55
N ILE A 292 -19.54 3.63 -3.53
CA ILE A 292 -19.94 3.85 -2.13
C ILE A 292 -19.30 5.09 -1.50
N GLY A 293 -18.56 5.88 -2.27
CA GLY A 293 -17.83 6.99 -1.72
C GLY A 293 -16.84 7.63 -2.67
N LEU A 294 -15.97 8.45 -2.09
CA LEU A 294 -14.93 9.17 -2.81
C LEU A 294 -13.56 8.95 -2.19
N ASP A 295 -12.56 9.12 -3.04
CA ASP A 295 -11.15 9.02 -2.71
C ASP A 295 -10.46 10.34 -3.07
N LEU A 296 -9.95 11.06 -2.07
CA LEU A 296 -9.25 12.32 -2.23
C LEU A 296 -7.74 12.06 -2.30
N LEU A 297 -7.18 12.08 -3.52
CA LEU A 297 -5.75 11.92 -3.71
C LEU A 297 -4.99 13.18 -3.29
N GLY A 298 -4.12 13.04 -2.31
CA GLY A 298 -3.16 14.07 -1.90
C GLY A 298 -1.92 14.07 -2.81
N THR A 299 -1.23 15.20 -2.87
CA THR A 299 0.18 15.18 -3.28
C THR A 299 1.03 14.79 -2.09
N GLU A 300 1.90 13.82 -2.29
CA GLU A 300 2.94 13.35 -1.37
C GLU A 300 3.86 14.45 -0.78
N ASN A 301 3.87 15.63 -1.39
CA ASN A 301 4.76 16.74 -1.07
C ASN A 301 4.08 18.12 -0.93
N LYS A 302 2.75 18.19 -0.93
CA LYS A 302 2.03 19.46 -0.67
C LYS A 302 0.78 19.22 0.15
N VAL A 303 0.35 20.31 0.78
CA VAL A 303 -0.91 20.41 1.51
C VAL A 303 -2.06 20.59 0.52
N SER A 304 -3.05 19.70 0.59
CA SER A 304 -4.29 19.79 -0.16
C SER A 304 -5.29 20.78 0.45
N ASN A 305 -6.29 21.19 -0.33
CA ASN A 305 -7.33 22.13 0.10
C ASN A 305 -8.49 21.42 0.84
N TYR A 306 -8.25 20.89 2.03
CA TYR A 306 -9.24 20.09 2.78
C TYR A 306 -10.53 20.83 3.11
N ALA A 307 -10.46 22.14 3.40
CA ALA A 307 -11.65 22.97 3.63
C ALA A 307 -12.62 22.96 2.44
N THR A 308 -12.11 22.83 1.20
CA THR A 308 -12.97 22.74 0.00
C THR A 308 -13.69 21.41 -0.09
N LEU A 309 -13.05 20.32 0.34
CA LEU A 309 -13.70 19.02 0.46
C LEU A 309 -14.79 19.06 1.54
N PHE A 310 -14.48 19.57 2.73
CA PHE A 310 -15.44 19.58 3.83
C PHE A 310 -16.65 20.50 3.57
N GLU A 311 -16.43 21.66 2.94
CA GLU A 311 -17.50 22.52 2.43
C GLU A 311 -18.40 21.77 1.43
N PHE A 312 -17.80 21.03 0.49
CA PHE A 312 -18.54 20.19 -0.44
C PHE A 312 -19.38 19.13 0.28
N LEU A 313 -18.80 18.41 1.25
CA LEU A 313 -19.53 17.34 1.97
C LEU A 313 -20.70 17.89 2.79
N VAL A 314 -20.53 19.03 3.45
CA VAL A 314 -21.64 19.68 4.17
C VAL A 314 -22.76 20.03 3.20
N ASN A 315 -22.44 20.62 2.04
CA ASN A 315 -23.43 21.03 1.05
C ASN A 315 -24.09 19.84 0.33
N ALA A 316 -23.34 18.77 0.07
CA ALA A 316 -23.82 17.59 -0.66
C ALA A 316 -24.69 16.66 0.19
N SER A 317 -24.63 16.78 1.53
CA SER A 317 -25.32 15.87 2.46
C SER A 317 -26.79 15.66 2.11
N GLY A 318 -27.55 16.73 1.81
CA GLY A 318 -28.98 16.64 1.47
C GLY A 318 -29.28 15.87 0.17
N GLU A 319 -28.40 15.95 -0.83
CA GLU A 319 -28.57 15.22 -2.10
C GLU A 319 -28.06 13.78 -2.02
N ALA A 320 -27.04 13.55 -1.20
CA ALA A 320 -26.40 12.25 -1.02
C ALA A 320 -27.14 11.33 -0.03
N VAL A 321 -28.13 11.80 0.74
CA VAL A 321 -28.90 10.92 1.65
C VAL A 321 -29.69 9.84 0.90
N LEU A 322 -30.18 10.11 -0.31
CA LEU A 322 -31.05 9.16 -1.03
C LEU A 322 -30.42 7.76 -1.26
N PRO A 323 -29.11 7.64 -1.59
CA PRO A 323 -28.45 6.35 -1.74
C PRO A 323 -27.65 5.83 -0.53
N PHE A 324 -27.58 6.53 0.61
CA PHE A 324 -26.74 6.15 1.76
C PHE A 324 -27.49 6.19 3.09
N GLY A 325 -27.05 5.41 4.08
CA GLY A 325 -27.66 5.37 5.41
C GLY A 325 -28.59 4.17 5.61
N ASP A 326 -29.28 4.17 6.75
CA ASP A 326 -30.24 3.13 7.14
C ASP A 326 -31.62 3.38 6.49
N VAL A 327 -31.67 3.26 5.17
CA VAL A 327 -32.87 3.43 4.34
C VAL A 327 -32.98 2.30 3.31
N ASP A 328 -34.22 1.93 2.95
CA ASP A 328 -34.48 0.89 1.96
C ASP A 328 -33.76 1.18 0.62
N ASN A 329 -32.99 0.21 0.13
CA ASN A 329 -32.17 0.30 -1.09
C ASN A 329 -30.94 1.23 -1.00
N SER A 330 -30.44 1.52 0.20
CA SER A 330 -29.13 2.15 0.35
C SER A 330 -28.03 1.28 -0.27
N ARG A 331 -27.00 1.93 -0.80
CA ARG A 331 -25.82 1.28 -1.38
C ARG A 331 -24.84 0.83 -0.33
N ALA A 332 -24.77 1.63 0.72
CA ALA A 332 -23.93 1.44 1.87
C ALA A 332 -24.53 2.16 3.08
N ASN A 333 -24.21 1.67 4.27
CA ASN A 333 -24.64 2.27 5.54
C ASN A 333 -24.03 3.68 5.75
N ALA A 334 -22.88 3.96 5.14
CA ALA A 334 -22.29 5.29 5.09
C ALA A 334 -21.57 5.53 3.76
N MET A 335 -21.50 6.80 3.34
CA MET A 335 -20.64 7.24 2.28
C MET A 335 -19.19 7.30 2.77
N ALA A 336 -18.33 6.46 2.20
CA ALA A 336 -16.91 6.45 2.53
C ALA A 336 -16.22 7.70 1.97
N VAL A 337 -15.50 8.41 2.83
CA VAL A 337 -14.66 9.55 2.44
C VAL A 337 -13.23 9.21 2.83
N HIS A 338 -12.47 8.74 1.85
CA HIS A 338 -11.07 8.41 2.05
C HIS A 338 -10.19 9.60 1.67
N ILE A 339 -9.26 9.99 2.56
CA ILE A 339 -8.33 11.10 2.36
C ILE A 339 -6.90 10.59 2.51
N HIS A 340 -6.15 10.60 1.42
CA HIS A 340 -4.75 10.18 1.41
C HIS A 340 -3.89 11.06 2.33
N CYS A 341 -3.23 10.47 3.33
CA CYS A 341 -2.32 11.18 4.24
C CYS A 341 -1.02 10.39 4.43
N GLY A 342 0.13 11.04 4.56
CA GLY A 342 1.38 10.33 4.86
C GLY A 342 1.93 9.41 3.76
N GLU A 343 1.35 9.43 2.56
CA GLU A 343 1.69 8.55 1.43
C GLU A 343 2.89 8.98 0.59
N GLY A 344 3.76 9.82 1.14
CA GLY A 344 4.83 10.42 0.36
C GLY A 344 6.08 9.57 0.23
N ALA A 345 6.63 9.50 -0.99
CA ALA A 345 8.02 9.20 -1.28
C ALA A 345 8.90 10.47 -1.22
N GLY A 346 8.31 11.66 -1.09
CA GLY A 346 9.03 12.93 -0.85
C GLY A 346 9.78 13.43 -2.08
N SER A 347 9.25 13.18 -3.28
CA SER A 347 9.82 13.63 -4.55
C SER A 347 9.86 15.18 -4.66
N GLY A 348 10.89 15.71 -5.33
CA GLY A 348 11.13 17.15 -5.42
C GLY A 348 12.37 17.52 -6.24
N SER A 349 12.78 18.79 -6.23
CA SER A 349 13.94 19.30 -7.02
C SER A 349 15.22 18.48 -6.80
N ASP A 350 15.47 18.08 -5.55
CA ASP A 350 16.69 17.38 -5.13
C ASP A 350 16.47 15.89 -4.84
N ASN A 351 15.26 15.38 -5.07
CA ASN A 351 14.88 14.00 -4.80
C ASN A 351 14.05 13.47 -5.98
N ARG A 352 14.73 13.21 -7.11
CA ARG A 352 14.12 12.91 -8.42
C ARG A 352 15.02 12.03 -9.29
N SER A 353 14.70 11.81 -10.57
CA SER A 353 15.59 11.05 -11.48
C SER A 353 16.96 11.74 -11.64
N MET A 354 18.02 11.01 -11.98
CA MET A 354 19.36 11.59 -12.15
C MET A 354 19.40 12.54 -13.36
N ILE A 355 18.73 12.20 -14.47
CA ILE A 355 18.51 13.09 -15.61
C ILE A 355 17.74 14.34 -15.17
N GLY A 356 16.61 14.18 -14.48
CA GLY A 356 15.81 15.31 -14.00
C GLY A 356 16.59 16.22 -13.06
N TYR A 357 17.42 15.65 -12.18
CA TYR A 357 18.32 16.37 -11.30
C TYR A 357 19.35 17.18 -12.10
N CYS A 358 19.95 16.59 -13.14
CA CYS A 358 20.87 17.31 -14.02
C CYS A 358 20.18 18.48 -14.73
N LEU A 359 18.98 18.27 -15.27
CA LEU A 359 18.20 19.30 -15.96
C LEU A 359 17.79 20.45 -15.04
N ALA A 360 17.56 20.17 -13.76
CA ALA A 360 17.16 21.17 -12.77
C ALA A 360 18.33 21.93 -12.15
N ASN A 361 19.46 21.26 -11.89
CA ASN A 361 20.51 21.76 -11.01
C ASN A 361 21.87 22.00 -11.69
N SER A 362 22.07 21.54 -12.92
CA SER A 362 23.32 21.82 -13.63
C SER A 362 23.34 23.26 -14.15
N SER A 363 24.50 23.90 -14.06
CA SER A 363 24.73 25.24 -14.62
C SER A 363 24.73 25.26 -16.15
N GLU A 364 24.91 24.11 -16.80
CA GLU A 364 24.88 23.95 -18.24
C GLU A 364 23.77 22.98 -18.67
N PRO A 365 23.06 23.25 -19.78
CA PRO A 365 22.08 22.31 -20.33
C PRO A 365 22.69 20.95 -20.66
N ALA A 366 21.85 19.91 -20.62
CA ALA A 366 22.21 18.57 -21.06
C ALA A 366 22.55 18.56 -22.57
N SER A 367 23.84 18.62 -22.89
CA SER A 367 24.38 18.60 -24.25
C SER A 367 24.75 17.19 -24.72
N ASP A 368 25.13 17.03 -25.99
CA ASP A 368 25.65 15.75 -26.51
C ASP A 368 26.80 15.18 -25.68
N GLY A 369 27.63 16.05 -25.08
CA GLY A 369 28.70 15.63 -24.17
C GLY A 369 28.16 14.99 -22.89
N PHE A 370 27.04 15.48 -22.36
CA PHE A 370 26.38 14.87 -21.20
C PHE A 370 25.85 13.48 -21.55
N TRP A 371 25.13 13.34 -22.67
CA TRP A 371 24.51 12.06 -23.06
C TRP A 371 25.54 10.98 -23.39
N ARG A 372 26.65 11.33 -24.06
CA ARG A 372 27.80 10.42 -24.22
C ARG A 372 28.40 9.99 -22.88
N LYS A 373 28.57 10.92 -21.94
CA LYS A 373 29.10 10.61 -20.62
C LYS A 373 28.15 9.75 -19.80
N TYR A 374 26.85 10.02 -19.86
CA TYR A 374 25.84 9.30 -19.08
C TYR A 374 25.60 7.89 -19.63
N SER A 375 25.49 7.73 -20.95
CA SER A 375 25.41 6.40 -21.58
C SER A 375 26.66 5.57 -21.30
N GLY A 376 27.87 6.15 -21.41
CA GLY A 376 29.12 5.49 -21.02
C GLY A 376 29.17 5.11 -19.53
N TYR A 377 28.63 5.97 -18.66
CA TYR A 377 28.47 5.69 -17.23
C TYR A 377 27.57 4.48 -16.98
N ILE A 378 26.40 4.43 -17.64
CA ILE A 378 25.45 3.31 -17.58
C ILE A 378 26.13 2.00 -17.97
N VAL A 379 26.81 1.98 -19.13
CA VAL A 379 27.50 0.78 -19.64
C VAL A 379 28.58 0.30 -18.67
N ARG A 380 29.42 1.22 -18.16
CA ARG A 380 30.46 0.90 -17.16
C ARG A 380 29.87 0.30 -15.89
N CYS A 381 28.78 0.87 -15.38
CA CYS A 381 28.10 0.35 -14.19
C CYS A 381 27.49 -1.04 -14.46
N GLY A 382 26.95 -1.28 -15.66
CA GLY A 382 26.51 -2.60 -16.10
C GLY A 382 27.64 -3.64 -16.04
N TYR A 383 28.82 -3.29 -16.56
CA TYR A 383 29.99 -4.16 -16.50
C TYR A 383 30.46 -4.44 -15.06
N ASN A 384 30.58 -3.39 -14.24
CA ASN A 384 30.97 -3.51 -12.83
C ASN A 384 30.01 -4.39 -12.03
N THR A 385 28.71 -4.29 -12.31
CA THR A 385 27.68 -5.10 -11.65
C THR A 385 27.91 -6.58 -11.91
N GLY A 386 28.21 -6.96 -13.17
CA GLY A 386 28.56 -8.34 -13.53
C GLY A 386 29.79 -8.86 -12.77
N LEU A 387 30.82 -8.04 -12.63
CA LEU A 387 32.02 -8.40 -11.85
C LEU A 387 31.73 -8.59 -10.36
N LYS A 388 30.97 -7.66 -9.74
CA LYS A 388 30.58 -7.75 -8.32
C LYS A 388 29.75 -9.00 -8.01
N GLN A 389 28.86 -9.39 -8.91
CA GLN A 389 28.07 -10.62 -8.74
C GLN A 389 28.95 -11.87 -8.75
N ALA A 390 30.01 -11.90 -9.56
CA ALA A 390 30.94 -13.02 -9.60
C ALA A 390 31.78 -13.12 -8.31
N ASP A 391 32.08 -11.99 -7.67
CA ASP A 391 32.93 -11.91 -6.47
C ASP A 391 32.16 -12.22 -5.17
N ASN A 392 30.85 -12.01 -5.13
CA ASN A 392 30.05 -12.12 -3.90
C ASN A 392 28.78 -12.98 -4.06
N ALA A 393 28.98 -14.26 -4.39
CA ALA A 393 27.90 -15.20 -4.72
C ALA A 393 27.10 -15.73 -3.51
N LEU A 394 27.61 -15.60 -2.28
CA LEU A 394 27.02 -16.23 -1.09
C LEU A 394 26.18 -15.24 -0.27
N GLY A 395 24.90 -15.56 -0.07
CA GLY A 395 24.04 -14.96 0.96
C GLY A 395 23.95 -15.86 2.21
N THR A 396 23.53 -15.32 3.34
CA THR A 396 23.15 -16.12 4.51
C THR A 396 21.70 -16.59 4.38
N HIS A 397 21.25 -17.58 5.17
CA HIS A 397 19.87 -18.09 5.12
C HIS A 397 18.79 -17.00 5.37
N GLY A 398 19.17 -15.88 6.01
CA GLY A 398 18.30 -14.70 6.21
C GLY A 398 18.53 -13.54 5.23
N ALA A 399 19.52 -13.63 4.34
CA ALA A 399 19.81 -12.62 3.31
C ALA A 399 20.03 -13.33 1.97
N ALA A 400 19.00 -13.32 1.11
CA ALA A 400 19.04 -14.00 -0.18
C ALA A 400 20.33 -13.68 -0.97
N ALA A 401 20.91 -14.70 -1.58
CA ALA A 401 22.04 -14.56 -2.50
C ALA A 401 21.71 -13.56 -3.62
N HIS A 402 22.73 -12.92 -4.18
CA HIS A 402 22.58 -12.10 -5.37
C HIS A 402 21.99 -12.94 -6.51
N LYS A 403 20.95 -12.44 -7.18
CA LYS A 403 20.39 -13.13 -8.35
C LYS A 403 21.42 -13.10 -9.47
N LEU A 404 21.87 -14.28 -9.93
CA LEU A 404 22.84 -14.47 -11.01
C LEU A 404 22.21 -14.18 -12.38
N ASN A 405 21.85 -12.94 -12.67
CA ASN A 405 21.23 -12.55 -13.94
C ASN A 405 21.84 -11.30 -14.59
N GLY A 406 23.10 -10.98 -14.25
CA GLY A 406 23.93 -9.96 -14.92
C GLY A 406 23.57 -8.49 -14.64
N VAL A 407 22.31 -8.18 -14.34
CA VAL A 407 21.81 -6.81 -14.08
C VAL A 407 21.28 -6.59 -12.67
N SER A 408 21.13 -7.64 -11.86
CA SER A 408 20.76 -7.49 -10.45
C SER A 408 21.77 -6.61 -9.69
N GLY A 409 21.30 -5.53 -9.07
CA GLY A 409 22.16 -4.58 -8.36
C GLY A 409 22.70 -3.44 -9.22
N LEU A 410 22.37 -3.37 -10.52
CA LEU A 410 22.77 -2.27 -11.41
C LEU A 410 22.43 -0.89 -10.83
N PHE A 411 21.21 -0.71 -10.30
CA PHE A 411 20.81 0.59 -9.77
C PHE A 411 21.54 0.94 -8.48
N ASP A 412 21.93 -0.05 -7.69
CA ASP A 412 22.80 0.19 -6.53
C ASP A 412 24.21 0.62 -6.99
N GLU A 413 24.76 -0.03 -8.02
CA GLU A 413 26.02 0.41 -8.64
C GLU A 413 25.92 1.83 -9.17
N MET A 414 24.88 2.15 -9.94
CA MET A 414 24.71 3.45 -10.58
C MET A 414 24.41 4.60 -9.62
N PHE A 415 23.66 4.36 -8.54
CA PHE A 415 23.10 5.46 -7.74
C PHE A 415 23.61 5.50 -6.31
N ARG A 416 24.33 4.48 -5.85
CA ARG A 416 24.93 4.44 -4.50
C ARG A 416 26.44 4.21 -4.54
N ASP A 417 26.88 3.13 -5.19
CA ASP A 417 28.27 2.69 -5.09
C ASP A 417 29.20 3.47 -6.03
N ASN A 418 28.62 4.17 -7.00
CA ASN A 418 29.31 4.98 -7.99
C ASN A 418 28.64 6.34 -8.10
N SER A 419 29.31 7.28 -8.75
CA SER A 419 28.78 8.62 -8.93
C SER A 419 29.15 9.21 -10.28
N LEU A 420 28.33 10.16 -10.72
CA LEU A 420 28.55 10.93 -11.93
C LEU A 420 28.56 12.41 -11.61
N THR A 421 29.64 13.08 -11.98
CA THR A 421 29.74 14.55 -11.93
C THR A 421 29.65 15.11 -13.33
N TRP A 422 28.76 16.08 -13.54
CA TRP A 422 28.64 16.83 -14.79
C TRP A 422 28.87 18.31 -14.53
N LYS A 423 29.89 18.88 -15.18
CA LYS A 423 30.24 20.31 -15.11
C LYS A 423 30.30 20.89 -13.68
N GLY A 424 30.88 20.12 -12.75
CA GLY A 424 31.01 20.50 -11.34
C GLY A 424 29.81 20.12 -10.45
N THR A 425 28.69 19.70 -11.04
CA THR A 425 27.52 19.21 -10.30
C THR A 425 27.63 17.70 -10.09
N LEU A 426 27.70 17.25 -8.84
CA LEU A 426 27.50 15.85 -8.49
C LEU A 426 26.02 15.51 -8.68
N LEU A 427 25.73 14.50 -9.50
CA LEU A 427 24.35 14.14 -9.79
C LEU A 427 23.80 13.19 -8.73
N HIS A 428 22.58 13.46 -8.29
CA HIS A 428 21.87 12.67 -7.29
C HIS A 428 20.62 12.04 -7.90
N ARG A 429 20.24 10.87 -7.39
CA ARG A 429 18.97 10.24 -7.71
C ARG A 429 18.15 10.02 -6.44
N PHE A 430 16.84 10.07 -6.60
CA PHE A 430 15.86 9.58 -5.64
C PHE A 430 16.29 8.24 -5.02
N ASP A 431 16.41 8.22 -3.70
CA ASP A 431 16.63 7.02 -2.90
C ASP A 431 15.75 7.12 -1.66
N ILE A 432 14.76 6.24 -1.57
CA ILE A 432 13.80 6.26 -0.46
C ILE A 432 14.43 6.09 0.93
N ASN A 433 15.62 5.48 1.00
CA ASN A 433 16.34 5.28 2.26
C ASN A 433 17.29 6.45 2.56
N SER A 434 17.30 7.52 1.76
CA SER A 434 18.12 8.68 2.03
C SER A 434 17.55 9.48 3.21
N ALA A 435 18.44 10.14 3.98
CA ALA A 435 18.01 11.03 5.05
C ALA A 435 17.11 12.16 4.52
N LEU A 436 17.46 12.71 3.35
CA LEU A 436 16.69 13.74 2.66
C LEU A 436 15.25 13.29 2.36
N THR A 437 15.07 12.08 1.85
CA THR A 437 13.74 11.53 1.60
C THR A 437 12.96 11.37 2.90
N ARG A 438 13.54 10.74 3.93
CA ARG A 438 12.87 10.55 5.23
C ARG A 438 12.43 11.87 5.85
N GLU A 439 13.30 12.88 5.85
CA GLU A 439 13.01 14.21 6.39
C GLU A 439 11.87 14.89 5.62
N ARG A 440 11.88 14.82 4.29
CA ARG A 440 10.82 15.41 3.44
C ARG A 440 9.47 14.73 3.66
N VAL A 441 9.45 13.40 3.67
CA VAL A 441 8.23 12.62 3.92
C VAL A 441 7.66 12.94 5.29
N ALA A 442 8.50 12.96 6.32
CA ALA A 442 8.08 13.35 7.66
C ALA A 442 7.54 14.79 7.69
N TYR A 443 8.25 15.75 7.10
CA TYR A 443 7.81 17.15 7.08
C TYR A 443 6.45 17.33 6.38
N ASN A 444 6.25 16.72 5.21
CA ASN A 444 5.01 16.84 4.45
C ASN A 444 3.86 16.09 5.12
N GLY A 445 4.10 14.88 5.64
CA GLY A 445 3.11 14.14 6.41
C GLY A 445 2.61 14.95 7.61
N LYS A 446 3.53 15.57 8.36
CA LYS A 446 3.20 16.46 9.47
C LYS A 446 2.33 17.64 9.05
N ARG A 447 2.68 18.33 7.97
CA ARG A 447 1.91 19.48 7.46
C ARG A 447 0.52 19.07 6.98
N ASN A 448 0.40 17.91 6.34
CA ASN A 448 -0.89 17.38 5.88
C ASN A 448 -1.81 17.09 7.05
N ALA A 449 -1.34 16.36 8.07
CA ALA A 449 -2.13 16.05 9.25
C ALA A 449 -2.62 17.32 9.99
N MET A 450 -1.74 18.33 10.13
CA MET A 450 -2.12 19.60 10.76
C MET A 450 -3.13 20.38 9.92
N ALA A 451 -2.96 20.45 8.59
CA ALA A 451 -3.91 21.14 7.73
C ALA A 451 -5.30 20.47 7.70
N ILE A 452 -5.36 19.14 7.80
CA ILE A 452 -6.64 18.43 7.96
C ILE A 452 -7.28 18.78 9.30
N THR A 453 -6.49 18.78 10.37
CA THR A 453 -6.96 19.13 11.72
C THR A 453 -7.51 20.55 11.76
N GLU A 454 -6.77 21.52 11.22
CA GLU A 454 -7.19 22.93 11.12
C GLU A 454 -8.50 23.04 10.32
N ALA A 455 -8.60 22.35 9.17
CA ALA A 455 -9.80 22.37 8.35
C ALA A 455 -11.01 21.67 9.03
N LEU A 456 -10.79 20.67 9.88
CA LEU A 456 -11.85 20.02 10.66
C LEU A 456 -12.38 20.91 11.80
N GLU A 457 -11.50 21.72 12.39
CA GLU A 457 -11.84 22.68 13.45
C GLU A 457 -12.44 23.98 12.92
N ASP A 458 -12.20 24.28 11.65
CA ASP A 458 -12.83 25.40 10.98
C ASP A 458 -14.35 25.24 10.91
N LYS A 459 -15.02 26.39 10.72
CA LYS A 459 -16.46 26.47 10.59
C LYS A 459 -16.86 26.75 9.16
N PRO A 460 -18.01 26.21 8.69
CA PRO A 460 -18.57 26.61 7.41
C PRO A 460 -18.72 28.15 7.34
N PRO A 461 -18.41 28.78 6.19
CA PRO A 461 -18.51 30.24 6.06
C PRO A 461 -19.89 30.80 6.43
N GLU A 462 -20.95 30.01 6.22
CA GLU A 462 -22.34 30.36 6.50
C GLU A 462 -22.72 30.20 7.99
N GLN A 463 -21.86 29.56 8.81
CA GLN A 463 -22.11 29.23 10.21
C GLN A 463 -20.94 29.66 11.13
N GLN A 464 -20.44 30.90 11.02
CA GLN A 464 -19.28 31.38 11.81
C GLN A 464 -19.45 31.27 13.34
N ASN A 465 -20.68 31.25 13.85
CA ASN A 465 -21.00 31.03 15.27
C ASN A 465 -21.55 29.62 15.57
N GLY A 466 -21.60 28.73 14.57
CA GLY A 466 -22.12 27.38 14.69
C GLY A 466 -21.05 26.32 14.94
N SER A 467 -21.40 25.08 14.61
CA SER A 467 -20.57 23.89 14.71
C SER A 467 -19.40 23.89 13.72
N THR A 468 -18.33 23.20 14.11
CA THR A 468 -17.17 22.92 13.27
C THR A 468 -17.49 21.90 12.17
N TYR A 469 -16.63 21.79 11.16
CA TYR A 469 -16.78 20.74 10.14
C TYR A 469 -16.77 19.34 10.75
N TYR A 470 -15.91 19.05 11.74
CA TYR A 470 -15.91 17.76 12.42
C TYR A 470 -17.28 17.45 13.04
N GLU A 471 -17.83 18.37 13.83
CA GLU A 471 -19.12 18.17 14.51
C GLU A 471 -20.26 17.93 13.51
N LEU A 472 -20.27 18.65 12.38
CA LEU A 472 -21.29 18.48 11.34
C LEU A 472 -21.13 17.16 10.57
N LEU A 473 -19.91 16.81 10.20
CA LEU A 473 -19.63 15.62 9.38
C LEU A 473 -19.67 14.31 10.19
N THR A 474 -19.71 14.37 11.51
CA THR A 474 -19.80 13.20 12.39
C THR A 474 -20.99 13.25 13.34
N ALA A 475 -21.97 14.12 13.09
CA ALA A 475 -23.22 14.13 13.85
C ALA A 475 -23.96 12.78 13.69
N PRO A 476 -24.84 12.38 14.64
CA PRO A 476 -25.58 11.12 14.54
C PRO A 476 -26.38 10.94 13.25
N GLU A 477 -26.84 12.03 12.65
CA GLU A 477 -27.55 12.09 11.37
C GLU A 477 -26.62 12.14 10.13
N SER A 478 -25.31 12.22 10.34
CA SER A 478 -24.34 12.24 9.25
C SER A 478 -24.28 10.90 8.54
N ILE A 479 -24.18 10.95 7.23
CA ILE A 479 -24.04 9.79 6.36
C ILE A 479 -22.57 9.44 6.08
N TYR A 480 -21.60 10.13 6.69
CA TYR A 480 -20.19 10.02 6.28
C TYR A 480 -19.37 9.08 7.18
N ALA A 481 -18.58 8.20 6.54
CA ALA A 481 -17.50 7.46 7.18
C ALA A 481 -16.15 8.06 6.76
N LEU A 482 -15.58 8.92 7.61
CA LEU A 482 -14.29 9.58 7.35
C LEU A 482 -13.13 8.63 7.67
N ARG A 483 -12.24 8.41 6.69
CA ARG A 483 -11.01 7.62 6.86
C ARG A 483 -9.80 8.37 6.31
N LEU A 484 -8.74 8.43 7.10
CA LEU A 484 -7.45 8.97 6.66
C LEU A 484 -6.51 7.83 6.27
N GLY A 485 -5.93 7.92 5.08
CA GLY A 485 -4.88 7.01 4.63
C GLY A 485 -3.63 7.18 5.48
N HIS A 486 -2.97 6.10 5.92
CA HIS A 486 -1.53 6.07 6.27
C HIS A 486 -0.94 7.19 7.19
N ASP A 487 -1.72 7.81 8.07
CA ASP A 487 -1.28 8.99 8.85
C ASP A 487 -0.35 8.66 10.05
N PHE A 488 0.79 8.01 9.82
CA PHE A 488 1.68 7.50 10.90
C PHE A 488 2.31 8.58 11.80
N TYR A 489 2.40 9.83 11.35
CA TYR A 489 3.13 10.86 12.09
C TYR A 489 2.30 11.51 13.21
N TYR A 490 0.96 11.47 13.13
CA TYR A 490 0.07 12.08 14.13
C TYR A 490 -1.26 11.36 14.36
N ARG A 491 -1.41 10.11 13.90
CA ARG A 491 -2.59 9.27 14.16
C ARG A 491 -3.06 9.29 15.62
N SER A 492 -2.14 9.48 16.57
CA SER A 492 -2.37 9.48 18.02
C SER A 492 -3.20 10.67 18.43
N TYR A 493 -2.73 11.80 17.93
CA TYR A 493 -3.29 13.10 18.18
C TYR A 493 -4.63 13.22 17.46
N VAL A 494 -4.69 12.81 16.19
CA VAL A 494 -5.91 12.81 15.39
C VAL A 494 -6.96 11.88 16.00
N GLY A 495 -6.61 10.62 16.33
CA GLY A 495 -7.55 9.67 16.91
C GLY A 495 -8.07 10.06 18.31
N ALA A 496 -7.25 10.74 19.11
CA ALA A 496 -7.68 11.28 20.40
C ALA A 496 -8.58 12.51 20.28
N LYS A 497 -8.28 13.40 19.32
CA LYS A 497 -9.02 14.66 19.11
C LYS A 497 -10.31 14.46 18.29
N PHE A 498 -10.29 13.54 17.33
CA PHE A 498 -11.36 13.24 16.38
C PHE A 498 -11.70 11.74 16.41
N PRO A 499 -12.33 11.24 17.50
CA PRO A 499 -12.52 9.81 17.74
C PRO A 499 -13.41 9.10 16.70
N LEU A 500 -14.21 9.81 15.90
CA LEU A 500 -15.03 9.19 14.86
C LEU A 500 -14.29 9.03 13.52
N ILE A 501 -13.07 9.55 13.40
CA ILE A 501 -12.22 9.35 12.23
C ILE A 501 -11.49 8.01 12.33
N ALA A 502 -11.61 7.21 11.28
CA ALA A 502 -10.88 5.97 11.12
C ALA A 502 -9.57 6.20 10.34
N PHE A 503 -8.71 5.18 10.32
CA PHE A 503 -7.50 5.17 9.50
C PHE A 503 -7.40 3.79 8.85
N ASP A 504 -6.88 3.70 7.63
CA ASP A 504 -6.37 2.41 7.15
C ASP A 504 -4.88 2.27 7.51
N THR A 505 -4.34 1.07 7.32
CA THR A 505 -2.98 0.73 7.74
C THR A 505 -2.33 -0.20 6.75
N ASN A 506 -1.18 0.24 6.23
CA ASN A 506 -0.25 -0.55 5.42
C ASN A 506 1.12 -0.54 6.13
N LEU A 507 1.72 -1.70 6.37
CA LEU A 507 2.99 -1.86 7.09
C LEU A 507 4.15 -2.36 6.21
N GLY A 508 3.84 -2.92 5.02
CA GLY A 508 4.80 -3.62 4.17
C GLY A 508 5.28 -2.87 2.93
N SER A 509 4.65 -1.75 2.60
CA SER A 509 4.96 -0.95 1.42
C SER A 509 6.38 -0.34 1.45
N ASN A 510 7.03 -0.31 0.28
CA ASN A 510 8.37 0.29 0.16
C ASN A 510 8.32 1.78 0.01
N ALA A 511 7.34 2.24 -0.76
CA ALA A 511 7.29 3.61 -1.25
C ALA A 511 6.50 4.51 -0.32
N ILE A 512 5.66 3.91 0.53
CA ILE A 512 4.65 4.56 1.32
C ILE A 512 4.60 3.81 2.65
N THR A 513 4.42 4.52 3.76
CA THR A 513 4.27 4.00 5.13
C THR A 513 5.54 3.69 5.94
N GLY A 514 5.38 3.85 7.26
CA GLY A 514 6.41 3.97 8.28
C GLY A 514 7.30 2.75 8.53
N ALA A 515 7.66 1.95 7.51
CA ALA A 515 8.78 1.01 7.55
C ALA A 515 10.02 1.58 6.84
N ALA A 516 9.87 2.24 5.68
CA ALA A 516 11.01 2.81 4.95
C ALA A 516 11.69 3.97 5.72
N GLY A 517 10.91 4.70 6.53
CA GLY A 517 11.41 5.72 7.47
C GLY A 517 12.17 5.16 8.68
N LEU A 518 11.99 3.86 9.01
CA LEU A 518 12.61 3.23 10.18
C LEU A 518 14.04 2.76 9.92
N PHE A 519 14.41 2.54 8.66
CA PHE A 519 15.74 2.05 8.32
C PHE A 519 16.68 3.23 8.06
N GLY A 520 17.64 3.42 8.97
CA GLY A 520 18.67 4.45 8.83
C GLY A 520 19.67 4.20 7.68
N SER A 521 19.69 2.98 7.10
CA SER A 521 20.64 2.59 6.04
C SER A 521 20.12 1.47 5.11
N ARG A 522 20.75 1.33 3.93
CA ARG A 522 20.49 0.22 2.98
C ARG A 522 20.77 -1.16 3.58
N GLU A 523 21.78 -1.29 4.44
CA GLU A 523 22.03 -2.57 5.12
C GLU A 523 20.95 -2.86 6.14
N GLY A 524 20.51 -1.86 6.92
CA GLY A 524 19.35 -2.00 7.81
C GLY A 524 18.10 -2.43 7.04
N TYR A 525 17.82 -1.83 5.88
CA TYR A 525 16.72 -2.22 5.01
C TYR A 525 16.89 -3.65 4.41
N ARG A 526 18.10 -4.02 4.00
CA ARG A 526 18.39 -5.35 3.42
C ARG A 526 18.32 -6.47 4.45
N ILE A 527 18.77 -6.19 5.68
CA ILE A 527 18.80 -7.11 6.82
C ILE A 527 17.38 -7.31 7.38
N ASN A 528 16.58 -6.25 7.44
CA ASN A 528 15.20 -6.28 7.94
C ASN A 528 14.15 -6.70 6.90
N LYS A 529 14.58 -7.41 5.85
CA LYS A 529 13.67 -8.08 4.92
C LYS A 529 12.68 -9.01 5.62
N GLY A 530 12.97 -9.50 6.83
CA GLY A 530 12.03 -10.30 7.62
C GLY A 530 10.73 -9.57 7.96
N PHE A 531 10.74 -8.24 8.18
CA PHE A 531 9.50 -7.50 8.45
C PHE A 531 8.68 -7.34 7.17
N ARG A 532 9.37 -7.15 6.04
CA ARG A 532 8.73 -6.94 4.74
C ARG A 532 8.28 -8.22 4.05
N HIS A 533 9.04 -9.30 4.11
CA HIS A 533 8.69 -10.56 3.43
C HIS A 533 8.16 -11.62 4.40
N LEU A 534 8.05 -11.28 5.69
CA LEU A 534 7.62 -12.18 6.77
C LEU A 534 8.40 -13.50 6.77
N GLU A 535 9.66 -13.41 6.34
CA GLU A 535 10.60 -14.51 6.20
C GLU A 535 12.00 -13.97 6.53
N GLY A 536 12.53 -14.35 7.69
CA GLY A 536 13.87 -13.97 8.14
C GLY A 536 13.91 -13.24 9.48
N TYR A 537 14.93 -12.40 9.66
CA TYR A 537 15.20 -11.66 10.90
C TYR A 537 14.59 -10.25 10.84
N ILE A 538 14.15 -9.77 12.00
CA ILE A 538 13.58 -8.44 12.22
C ILE A 538 14.27 -7.83 13.43
N GLU A 539 14.89 -6.66 13.29
CA GLU A 539 15.45 -5.91 14.40
C GLU A 539 14.35 -5.45 15.36
N THR A 540 14.59 -5.62 16.66
CA THR A 540 13.64 -5.26 17.71
C THR A 540 13.35 -3.75 17.75
N ASP A 541 14.33 -2.94 17.37
CA ASP A 541 14.20 -1.48 17.38
C ASP A 541 13.21 -1.02 16.29
N VAL A 542 13.17 -1.75 15.16
CA VAL A 542 12.20 -1.57 14.08
C VAL A 542 10.79 -1.95 14.55
N LEU A 543 10.64 -3.10 15.22
CA LEU A 543 9.34 -3.53 15.77
C LEU A 543 8.80 -2.54 16.80
N VAL A 544 9.67 -2.00 17.67
CA VAL A 544 9.28 -1.00 18.67
C VAL A 544 8.79 0.26 17.98
N ALA A 545 9.58 0.82 17.05
CA ALA A 545 9.24 2.05 16.36
C ALA A 545 7.98 1.91 15.48
N ALA A 546 7.80 0.79 14.77
CA ALA A 546 6.58 0.49 14.04
C ALA A 546 5.35 0.40 14.97
N SER A 547 5.49 -0.26 16.12
CA SER A 547 4.39 -0.35 17.09
C SER A 547 4.00 1.01 17.67
N ASP A 548 4.98 1.86 17.97
CA ASP A 548 4.72 3.19 18.55
C ASP A 548 4.06 4.12 17.53
N ALA A 549 4.41 3.99 16.25
CA ALA A 549 3.82 4.77 15.16
C ALA A 549 2.39 4.33 14.80
N VAL A 550 2.07 3.03 14.92
CA VAL A 550 0.85 2.45 14.34
C VAL A 550 -0.20 2.10 15.38
N ALA A 551 0.23 1.60 16.54
CA ALA A 551 -0.60 0.72 17.35
C ALA A 551 -0.73 1.16 18.79
N TYR A 552 -0.53 2.43 19.18
CA TYR A 552 -0.89 2.96 20.52
C TYR A 552 -0.62 2.04 21.73
N MET A 553 0.38 1.17 21.67
CA MET A 553 0.53 0.05 22.62
C MET A 553 1.21 0.49 23.92
N GLY A 554 1.38 1.79 24.13
CA GLY A 554 1.96 2.36 25.35
C GLY A 554 0.99 2.24 26.53
N SER A 555 1.53 2.18 27.75
CA SER A 555 0.72 2.19 28.99
C SER A 555 -0.09 3.47 29.20
N ASP A 556 0.24 4.52 28.47
CA ASP A 556 -0.25 5.88 28.68
C ASP A 556 -1.55 6.15 27.89
N SER A 557 -2.13 5.11 27.27
CA SER A 557 -3.36 5.20 26.47
C SER A 557 -4.64 5.13 27.30
N LEU A 558 -4.55 4.79 28.59
CA LEU A 558 -5.70 4.74 29.51
C LEU A 558 -5.90 6.08 30.22
N THR A 559 -7.16 6.47 30.41
CA THR A 559 -7.47 7.59 31.31
C THR A 559 -7.16 7.23 32.76
N GLN A 560 -6.96 8.25 33.61
CA GLN A 560 -6.72 8.05 35.04
C GLN A 560 -7.84 7.21 35.70
N ALA A 561 -9.10 7.44 35.32
CA ALA A 561 -10.24 6.71 35.87
C ALA A 561 -10.26 5.23 35.44
N GLN A 562 -9.92 4.94 34.18
CA GLN A 562 -9.79 3.57 33.68
C GLN A 562 -8.64 2.84 34.39
N ALA A 563 -7.48 3.47 34.51
CA ALA A 563 -6.33 2.90 35.21
C ALA A 563 -6.64 2.61 36.70
N GLN A 564 -7.33 3.53 37.38
CA GLN A 564 -7.77 3.34 38.76
C GLN A 564 -8.73 2.15 38.89
N THR A 565 -9.71 2.03 37.98
CA THR A 565 -10.65 0.90 37.96
C THR A 565 -9.93 -0.44 37.80
N LEU A 566 -9.02 -0.56 36.82
CA LEU A 566 -8.25 -1.80 36.62
C LEU A 566 -7.35 -2.11 37.81
N MET A 567 -6.79 -1.08 38.46
CA MET A 567 -5.97 -1.27 39.66
C MET A 567 -6.80 -1.80 40.83
N GLU A 568 -8.02 -1.29 41.04
CA GLU A 568 -8.94 -1.80 42.06
C GLU A 568 -9.32 -3.26 41.80
N ILE A 569 -9.68 -3.60 40.56
CA ILE A 569 -10.00 -4.98 40.15
C ILE A 569 -8.80 -5.89 40.43
N SER A 570 -7.58 -5.48 40.08
CA SER A 570 -6.36 -6.27 40.28
C SER A 570 -6.09 -6.62 41.76
N ARG A 571 -6.59 -5.80 42.69
CA ARG A 571 -6.43 -5.95 44.14
C ARG A 571 -7.54 -6.78 44.80
N GLY A 572 -8.53 -7.24 44.03
CA GLY A 572 -9.63 -8.09 44.52
C GLY A 572 -9.15 -9.38 45.19
N GLN A 573 -9.97 -9.97 46.07
CA GLN A 573 -9.62 -11.25 46.70
C GLN A 573 -9.85 -12.43 45.73
N GLY A 574 -9.07 -13.50 45.88
CA GLY A 574 -9.15 -14.69 45.03
C GLY A 574 -8.12 -14.74 43.89
N THR A 575 -8.31 -15.70 42.99
CA THR A 575 -7.52 -15.87 41.76
C THR A 575 -7.93 -14.85 40.70
N LEU A 576 -7.04 -14.57 39.73
CA LEU A 576 -7.36 -13.66 38.63
C LEU A 576 -8.61 -14.11 37.84
N ARG A 577 -8.78 -15.42 37.67
CA ARG A 577 -9.95 -15.98 36.97
C ARG A 577 -11.25 -15.65 37.72
N GLU A 578 -11.30 -15.90 39.03
CA GLU A 578 -12.47 -15.57 39.87
C GLU A 578 -12.77 -14.07 39.90
N ILE A 579 -11.73 -13.23 39.92
CA ILE A 579 -11.89 -11.78 39.87
C ILE A 579 -12.51 -11.33 38.55
N LEU A 580 -12.07 -11.91 37.43
CA LEU A 580 -12.63 -11.61 36.12
C LEU A 580 -14.04 -12.20 35.98
N ASP A 581 -14.29 -13.40 36.48
CA ASP A 581 -15.63 -14.03 36.48
C ASP A 581 -16.68 -13.33 37.37
N ASN A 582 -16.28 -12.32 38.14
CA ASN A 582 -17.22 -11.51 38.90
C ASN A 582 -18.02 -10.57 37.99
N GLU A 583 -19.34 -10.68 38.00
CA GLU A 583 -20.26 -9.89 37.15
C GLU A 583 -20.06 -8.36 37.26
N VAL A 584 -19.78 -7.84 38.46
CA VAL A 584 -19.54 -6.40 38.67
C VAL A 584 -18.25 -5.97 37.99
N ASN A 585 -17.18 -6.77 38.12
CA ASN A 585 -15.92 -6.48 37.43
C ASN A 585 -16.04 -6.64 35.92
N GLN A 586 -16.79 -7.64 35.45
CA GLN A 586 -17.09 -7.84 34.03
C GLN A 586 -17.77 -6.61 33.44
N GLN A 587 -18.82 -6.08 34.09
CA GLN A 587 -19.54 -4.90 33.61
C GLN A 587 -18.62 -3.66 33.56
N ARG A 588 -17.84 -3.42 34.62
CA ARG A 588 -16.87 -2.31 34.66
C ARG A 588 -15.82 -2.42 33.56
N ILE A 589 -15.38 -3.62 33.21
CA ILE A 589 -14.43 -3.85 32.12
C ILE A 589 -15.11 -3.64 30.77
N LEU A 590 -16.33 -4.15 30.58
CA LEU A 590 -17.11 -3.95 29.35
C LEU A 590 -17.29 -2.46 29.04
N GLU A 591 -17.63 -1.63 30.02
CA GLU A 591 -17.74 -0.17 29.83
C GLU A 591 -16.42 0.46 29.33
N ILE A 592 -15.27 -0.04 29.80
CA ILE A 592 -13.95 0.40 29.31
C ILE A 592 -13.71 -0.05 27.87
N LEU A 593 -14.11 -1.29 27.53
CA LEU A 593 -13.93 -1.86 26.19
C LEU A 593 -14.85 -1.21 25.16
N ASP A 594 -16.11 -0.93 25.51
CA ASP A 594 -17.06 -0.24 24.64
C ASP A 594 -16.57 1.18 24.33
N ALA A 595 -16.10 1.90 25.35
CA ALA A 595 -15.48 3.20 25.17
C ALA A 595 -14.21 3.14 24.29
N ALA A 596 -13.45 2.04 24.36
CA ALA A 596 -12.25 1.84 23.55
C ALA A 596 -12.56 1.56 22.07
N LEU A 597 -13.57 0.71 21.80
CA LEU A 597 -14.03 0.37 20.45
C LEU A 597 -14.81 1.50 19.79
N GLY A 598 -15.41 2.40 20.58
CA GLY A 598 -16.07 3.60 20.08
C GLY A 598 -17.24 3.25 19.14
N PRO A 599 -17.26 3.73 17.88
CA PRO A 599 -18.43 3.61 17.00
C PRO A 599 -18.78 2.16 16.61
N ILE A 600 -17.88 1.20 16.80
CA ILE A 600 -18.11 -0.19 16.41
C ILE A 600 -18.39 -1.12 17.61
N ALA A 601 -18.47 -0.59 18.83
CA ALA A 601 -18.58 -1.41 20.05
C ALA A 601 -19.76 -2.39 20.00
N GLY A 602 -20.93 -1.95 19.53
CA GLY A 602 -22.13 -2.77 19.45
C GLY A 602 -22.08 -3.93 18.45
N GLU A 603 -21.16 -3.88 17.48
CA GLU A 603 -21.03 -4.84 16.40
C GLU A 603 -19.91 -5.88 16.65
N VAL A 604 -19.14 -5.74 17.74
CA VAL A 604 -18.05 -6.66 18.08
C VAL A 604 -18.53 -7.69 19.11
N ASP A 605 -18.89 -8.87 18.62
CA ASP A 605 -19.33 -9.99 19.45
C ASP A 605 -18.23 -10.49 20.42
N ASP A 606 -18.66 -10.91 21.62
CA ASP A 606 -17.84 -11.54 22.67
C ASP A 606 -16.57 -10.75 23.02
N THR A 607 -16.69 -9.42 23.03
CA THR A 607 -15.64 -8.47 23.41
C THR A 607 -15.01 -8.80 24.77
N TYR A 608 -15.84 -9.07 25.79
CA TYR A 608 -15.35 -9.41 27.12
C TYR A 608 -14.66 -10.79 27.18
N GLY A 609 -15.19 -11.82 26.51
CA GLY A 609 -14.60 -13.15 26.52
C GLY A 609 -13.20 -13.14 25.90
N MET A 610 -13.03 -12.46 24.77
CA MET A 610 -11.71 -12.26 24.14
C MET A 610 -10.76 -11.48 25.06
N TYR A 611 -11.22 -10.39 25.69
CA TYR A 611 -10.43 -9.64 26.66
C TYR A 611 -9.93 -10.52 27.81
N LYS A 612 -10.86 -11.21 28.47
CA LYS A 612 -10.57 -12.08 29.61
C LYS A 612 -9.56 -13.17 29.20
N HIS A 613 -9.77 -13.79 28.04
CA HIS A 613 -8.89 -14.85 27.55
C HIS A 613 -7.46 -14.34 27.33
N LEU A 614 -7.30 -13.19 26.64
CA LEU A 614 -5.98 -12.59 26.41
C LEU A 614 -5.28 -12.24 27.74
N VAL A 615 -6.00 -11.66 28.70
CA VAL A 615 -5.43 -11.34 30.02
C VAL A 615 -4.89 -12.60 30.71
N LEU A 616 -5.65 -13.70 30.69
CA LEU A 616 -5.25 -14.96 31.31
C LEU A 616 -4.05 -15.60 30.59
N GLU A 617 -4.01 -15.58 29.25
CA GLU A 617 -2.88 -16.11 28.47
C GLU A 617 -1.58 -15.31 28.68
N ILE A 618 -1.68 -13.98 28.74
CA ILE A 618 -0.52 -13.10 28.97
C ILE A 618 0.07 -13.28 30.37
N ILE A 619 -0.79 -13.45 31.38
CA ILE A 619 -0.36 -13.69 32.77
C ILE A 619 0.21 -15.09 32.96
N GLY A 620 -0.39 -16.09 32.30
CA GLY A 620 -0.07 -17.49 32.52
C GLY A 620 -0.19 -17.86 34.01
N GLY A 621 0.93 -18.28 34.60
CA GLY A 621 0.98 -18.69 36.02
C GLY A 621 1.37 -17.59 37.01
N LEU A 622 1.56 -16.34 36.58
CA LEU A 622 2.02 -15.27 37.47
C LEU A 622 0.91 -14.85 38.45
N THR A 623 1.24 -14.74 39.74
CA THR A 623 0.26 -14.44 40.81
C THR A 623 0.36 -13.02 41.38
N SER A 624 1.36 -12.24 40.96
CA SER A 624 1.54 -10.87 41.45
C SER A 624 0.52 -9.91 40.84
N ARG A 625 -0.12 -9.12 41.71
CA ARG A 625 -1.19 -8.19 41.34
C ARG A 625 -0.72 -7.08 40.41
N ALA A 626 0.55 -6.69 40.52
CA ALA A 626 1.15 -5.71 39.62
C ALA A 626 1.18 -6.24 38.18
N TYR A 627 1.50 -7.52 37.98
CA TYR A 627 1.44 -8.13 36.65
C TYR A 627 -0.01 -8.23 36.17
N TRP A 628 -0.96 -8.57 37.03
CA TRP A 628 -2.39 -8.64 36.67
C TRP A 628 -2.90 -7.30 36.16
N PHE A 629 -2.61 -6.21 36.87
CA PHE A 629 -2.90 -4.86 36.41
C PHE A 629 -2.25 -4.56 35.05
N GLN A 630 -0.95 -4.87 34.89
CA GLN A 630 -0.25 -4.63 33.62
C GLN A 630 -0.85 -5.41 32.45
N ALA A 631 -1.26 -6.67 32.66
CA ALA A 631 -1.91 -7.45 31.61
C ALA A 631 -3.28 -6.88 31.25
N MET A 632 -4.11 -6.59 32.26
CA MET A 632 -5.42 -5.95 32.04
C MET A 632 -5.30 -4.64 31.27
N ALA A 633 -4.37 -3.77 31.67
CA ALA A 633 -4.14 -2.49 31.00
C ALA A 633 -3.65 -2.67 29.56
N ARG A 634 -2.68 -3.56 29.32
CA ARG A 634 -2.12 -3.81 27.98
C ARG A 634 -3.10 -4.50 27.04
N VAL A 635 -4.02 -5.32 27.55
CA VAL A 635 -5.08 -5.90 26.72
C VAL A 635 -6.10 -4.84 26.35
N CYS A 636 -6.45 -3.89 27.23
CA CYS A 636 -7.35 -2.78 26.87
C CYS A 636 -6.81 -1.98 25.67
N THR A 637 -5.49 -1.78 25.58
CA THR A 637 -4.90 -1.04 24.45
C THR A 637 -5.10 -1.76 23.12
N VAL A 638 -5.17 -3.09 23.10
CA VAL A 638 -5.51 -3.88 21.90
C VAL A 638 -6.88 -3.47 21.34
N PHE A 639 -7.87 -3.23 22.21
CA PHE A 639 -9.20 -2.79 21.78
C PHE A 639 -9.22 -1.32 21.35
N GLN A 640 -8.45 -0.45 22.01
CA GLN A 640 -8.30 0.96 21.59
C GLN A 640 -7.68 1.09 20.19
N ASN A 641 -6.91 0.08 19.77
CA ASN A 641 -6.25 0.01 18.47
C ASN A 641 -7.13 -0.44 17.32
N TRP A 642 -8.44 -0.50 17.50
CA TRP A 642 -9.34 -1.03 16.48
C TRP A 642 -9.13 -0.40 15.09
N ARG A 643 -8.82 0.90 15.02
CA ARG A 643 -8.53 1.61 13.77
C ARG A 643 -7.32 1.04 13.03
N SER A 644 -6.33 0.52 13.77
CA SER A 644 -5.11 -0.07 13.22
C SER A 644 -5.33 -1.45 12.63
N TYR A 645 -6.49 -2.05 12.86
CA TYR A 645 -6.88 -3.33 12.28
C TYR A 645 -7.66 -3.18 10.97
N LEU A 646 -7.89 -1.94 10.51
CA LEU A 646 -8.41 -1.65 9.18
C LEU A 646 -7.22 -1.61 8.22
N LEU A 647 -7.01 -2.69 7.47
CA LEU A 647 -5.84 -2.84 6.63
C LEU A 647 -6.13 -2.47 5.17
N GLY A 648 -5.13 -1.90 4.50
CA GLY A 648 -5.13 -1.61 3.07
C GLY A 648 -3.75 -1.89 2.49
N ALA A 649 -3.64 -2.05 1.16
CA ALA A 649 -2.37 -2.31 0.49
C ALA A 649 -1.95 -1.24 -0.52
N ASP A 650 -2.77 -0.22 -0.79
CA ASP A 650 -2.59 0.84 -1.82
C ASP A 650 -2.49 0.32 -3.26
N GLY A 651 -2.05 -0.91 -3.47
CA GLY A 651 -1.80 -1.53 -4.76
C GLY A 651 -0.84 -2.70 -4.60
N GLN A 652 -1.38 -3.88 -4.28
CA GLN A 652 -0.59 -5.07 -3.92
C GLN A 652 0.55 -5.38 -4.91
N GLY A 653 0.28 -5.21 -6.21
CA GLY A 653 1.24 -5.46 -7.28
C GLY A 653 2.28 -4.36 -7.50
N VAL A 654 2.02 -3.11 -7.10
CA VAL A 654 2.99 -2.00 -7.16
C VAL A 654 3.95 -2.08 -5.98
N GLU A 655 3.42 -2.28 -4.78
CA GLU A 655 4.20 -2.21 -3.54
C GLU A 655 4.90 -3.52 -3.17
N HIS A 656 4.52 -4.62 -3.83
CA HIS A 656 4.96 -5.97 -3.49
C HIS A 656 4.61 -6.33 -2.04
N THR A 657 3.41 -5.96 -1.62
CA THR A 657 2.81 -6.38 -0.36
C THR A 657 1.40 -6.89 -0.65
N ASP A 658 0.90 -7.83 0.14
CA ASP A 658 -0.50 -8.25 0.07
C ASP A 658 -1.18 -8.11 1.44
N LEU A 659 -2.51 -8.09 1.45
CA LEU A 659 -3.32 -7.91 2.66
C LEU A 659 -3.07 -9.01 3.70
N GLN A 660 -2.71 -10.22 3.27
CA GLN A 660 -2.46 -11.34 4.19
C GLN A 660 -1.15 -11.12 4.94
N ASP A 661 -0.14 -10.62 4.25
CA ASP A 661 1.12 -10.18 4.84
C ASP A 661 0.90 -8.97 5.77
N GLU A 662 0.08 -7.98 5.38
CA GLU A 662 -0.22 -6.85 6.28
C GLU A 662 -0.89 -7.30 7.58
N PHE A 663 -1.84 -8.22 7.47
CA PHE A 663 -2.51 -8.81 8.63
C PHE A 663 -1.52 -9.53 9.53
N LEU A 664 -0.59 -10.28 8.94
CA LEU A 664 0.40 -11.00 9.72
C LEU A 664 1.41 -10.07 10.41
N ARG A 665 1.85 -8.99 9.75
CA ARG A 665 2.69 -7.96 10.38
C ARG A 665 2.00 -7.34 11.59
N MET A 666 0.72 -6.99 11.45
CA MET A 666 -0.07 -6.42 12.54
C MET A 666 -0.21 -7.43 13.70
N LEU A 667 -0.53 -8.69 13.40
CA LEU A 667 -0.64 -9.74 14.41
C LEU A 667 0.65 -9.89 15.22
N PHE A 668 1.81 -9.97 14.56
CA PHE A 668 3.10 -10.14 15.25
C PHE A 668 3.51 -8.91 16.03
N MET A 669 3.25 -7.72 15.50
CA MET A 669 3.51 -6.47 16.21
C MET A 669 2.73 -6.41 17.52
N VAL A 670 1.43 -6.73 17.48
CA VAL A 670 0.57 -6.77 18.67
C VAL A 670 0.99 -7.90 19.62
N ALA A 671 1.23 -9.12 19.11
CA ALA A 671 1.65 -10.25 19.92
C ALA A 671 3.00 -9.96 20.64
N TYR A 672 4.00 -9.48 19.92
CA TYR A 672 5.29 -9.06 20.48
C TYR A 672 5.12 -7.98 21.57
N ARG A 673 4.23 -7.02 21.30
CA ARG A 673 3.91 -5.95 22.26
C ARG A 673 3.16 -6.44 23.48
N LEU A 674 2.44 -7.56 23.44
CA LEU A 674 1.74 -8.14 24.59
C LEU A 674 2.60 -9.05 25.47
N LEU A 675 3.71 -9.59 24.96
CA LEU A 675 4.63 -10.42 25.76
C LEU A 675 5.18 -9.64 26.97
N PRO A 676 4.93 -10.07 28.22
CA PRO A 676 5.55 -9.47 29.41
C PRO A 676 7.06 -9.69 29.44
N ALA A 677 7.77 -8.84 30.20
CA ALA A 677 9.18 -9.07 30.46
C ALA A 677 9.36 -10.41 31.23
N GLY A 678 10.19 -11.30 30.71
CA GLY A 678 10.44 -12.62 31.32
C GLY A 678 9.60 -13.76 30.76
N GLN A 679 8.60 -13.49 29.90
CA GLN A 679 7.84 -14.53 29.22
C GLN A 679 8.69 -15.21 28.14
N THR A 680 8.62 -16.54 28.07
CA THR A 680 9.43 -17.37 27.14
C THR A 680 8.62 -18.02 26.03
N ARG A 681 7.30 -17.79 25.98
CA ARG A 681 6.39 -18.50 25.08
C ARG A 681 5.36 -17.58 24.47
N VAL A 682 5.10 -17.78 23.18
CA VAL A 682 3.93 -17.27 22.46
C VAL A 682 3.01 -18.46 22.25
N ASN A 683 1.87 -18.48 22.94
CA ASN A 683 0.92 -19.59 22.86
C ASN A 683 -0.01 -19.41 21.66
N ASN A 684 -0.39 -20.53 21.02
CA ASN A 684 -1.35 -20.52 19.92
C ASN A 684 -2.70 -19.89 20.32
N ALA A 685 -3.19 -20.17 21.53
CA ALA A 685 -4.44 -19.59 22.02
C ALA A 685 -4.45 -18.05 22.05
N MET A 686 -3.30 -17.43 22.39
CA MET A 686 -3.15 -15.97 22.33
C MET A 686 -3.22 -15.47 20.89
N LEU A 687 -2.50 -16.12 19.97
CA LEU A 687 -2.52 -15.76 18.55
C LEU A 687 -3.91 -15.95 17.95
N ASP A 688 -4.59 -17.06 18.23
CA ASP A 688 -5.95 -17.33 17.75
C ASP A 688 -6.93 -16.24 18.21
N THR A 689 -6.87 -15.87 19.49
CA THR A 689 -7.75 -14.82 20.04
C THR A 689 -7.46 -13.45 19.44
N LEU A 690 -6.18 -13.09 19.26
CA LEU A 690 -5.81 -11.82 18.62
C LEU A 690 -6.29 -11.75 17.18
N GLN A 691 -6.14 -12.83 16.42
CA GLN A 691 -6.60 -12.89 15.03
C GLN A 691 -8.11 -12.75 14.94
N VAL A 692 -8.86 -13.47 15.78
CA VAL A 692 -10.33 -13.38 15.84
C VAL A 692 -10.76 -11.96 16.19
N LEU A 693 -10.13 -11.33 17.18
CA LEU A 693 -10.43 -9.96 17.57
C LEU A 693 -10.22 -8.99 16.40
N MET A 694 -9.05 -9.04 15.75
CA MET A 694 -8.73 -8.16 14.61
C MET A 694 -9.71 -8.35 13.45
N LEU A 695 -10.08 -9.59 13.14
CA LEU A 695 -11.05 -9.92 12.09
C LEU A 695 -12.47 -9.45 12.44
N ARG A 696 -12.89 -9.60 13.70
CA ARG A 696 -14.19 -9.10 14.16
C ARG A 696 -14.25 -7.58 14.16
N VAL A 697 -13.20 -6.90 14.57
CA VAL A 697 -13.11 -5.44 14.49
C VAL A 697 -13.23 -4.93 13.05
N ALA A 698 -12.51 -5.56 12.11
CA ALA A 698 -12.64 -5.24 10.70
C ALA A 698 -14.09 -5.50 10.22
N GLY A 699 -14.62 -6.71 10.46
CA GLY A 699 -15.99 -7.05 10.11
C GLY A 699 -17.05 -6.12 10.69
N ALA A 700 -16.89 -5.70 11.94
CA ALA A 700 -17.75 -4.73 12.60
C ALA A 700 -17.71 -3.37 11.89
N TYR A 701 -16.53 -2.82 11.63
CA TYR A 701 -16.42 -1.55 10.90
C TYR A 701 -16.99 -1.65 9.47
N TRP A 702 -16.77 -2.78 8.79
CA TRP A 702 -17.39 -3.03 7.48
C TRP A 702 -18.92 -3.07 7.56
N SER A 703 -19.47 -3.69 8.59
CA SER A 703 -20.92 -3.79 8.80
C SER A 703 -21.52 -2.42 9.11
N THR A 704 -20.88 -1.63 9.97
CA THR A 704 -21.33 -0.27 10.30
C THR A 704 -21.26 0.70 9.11
N THR A 705 -20.30 0.53 8.20
CA THR A 705 -20.05 1.52 7.13
C THR A 705 -20.49 1.10 5.73
N VAL A 706 -20.50 -0.20 5.44
CA VAL A 706 -20.79 -0.73 4.11
C VAL A 706 -22.04 -1.58 4.14
N SER A 707 -22.01 -2.76 4.76
CA SER A 707 -23.14 -3.69 4.77
C SER A 707 -22.90 -4.86 5.73
N GLU A 708 -23.96 -5.37 6.36
CA GLU A 708 -23.92 -6.56 7.23
C GLU A 708 -23.64 -7.88 6.49
N ASN A 709 -23.85 -7.91 5.17
CA ASN A 709 -23.77 -9.12 4.34
C ASN A 709 -22.35 -9.44 3.84
N ALA A 710 -21.34 -9.31 4.70
CA ALA A 710 -19.98 -9.71 4.38
C ALA A 710 -19.87 -11.24 4.22
N PRO A 711 -19.15 -11.76 3.22
CA PRO A 711 -18.93 -13.19 3.07
C PRO A 711 -18.24 -13.79 4.32
N PRO A 712 -18.53 -15.06 4.66
CA PRO A 712 -17.95 -15.70 5.83
C PRO A 712 -16.42 -15.83 5.70
N ILE A 713 -15.74 -15.65 6.83
CA ILE A 713 -14.29 -15.72 6.90
C ILE A 713 -13.84 -17.17 6.77
N ALA A 714 -12.96 -17.47 5.80
CA ALA A 714 -12.38 -18.79 5.66
C ALA A 714 -11.30 -19.05 6.71
N ASP A 715 -11.31 -20.24 7.32
CA ASP A 715 -10.32 -20.65 8.32
C ASP A 715 -8.95 -21.01 7.71
N GLU A 716 -8.87 -21.23 6.39
CA GLU A 716 -7.67 -21.74 5.71
C GLU A 716 -6.69 -20.63 5.28
N GLY A 717 -5.83 -20.15 6.18
CA GLY A 717 -4.74 -19.23 5.81
C GLY A 717 -3.34 -19.86 5.82
N HIS A 718 -2.35 -19.12 6.35
CA HIS A 718 -0.93 -19.51 6.35
C HIS A 718 -0.58 -20.31 7.61
N VAL A 719 0.50 -21.08 7.59
CA VAL A 719 1.02 -21.73 8.81
C VAL A 719 2.29 -21.01 9.23
N LEU A 720 2.27 -20.44 10.43
CA LEU A 720 3.43 -19.86 11.09
C LEU A 720 4.23 -20.98 11.78
N VAL A 721 5.49 -21.13 11.40
CA VAL A 721 6.38 -22.18 11.91
C VAL A 721 7.37 -21.61 12.92
N THR A 722 7.76 -20.35 12.77
CA THR A 722 8.75 -19.71 13.67
C THR A 722 8.31 -18.29 14.01
N PHE A 723 8.27 -17.99 15.30
CA PHE A 723 8.17 -16.65 15.86
C PHE A 723 8.91 -16.63 17.21
N GLU A 724 10.18 -16.22 17.17
CA GLU A 724 11.08 -16.36 18.32
C GLU A 724 12.11 -15.23 18.37
N GLY A 725 12.64 -14.92 19.56
CA GLY A 725 13.64 -13.88 19.74
C GLY A 725 13.72 -13.34 21.15
N TYR A 726 14.27 -12.15 21.31
CA TYR A 726 14.28 -11.44 22.59
C TYR A 726 13.45 -10.16 22.51
N LYS A 727 12.78 -9.83 23.61
CA LYS A 727 12.23 -8.49 23.84
C LYS A 727 13.29 -7.61 24.52
N ALA A 728 14.27 -7.16 23.74
CA ALA A 728 15.43 -6.39 24.22
C ALA A 728 15.90 -5.38 23.16
N PRO A 729 16.48 -4.23 23.53
CA PRO A 729 17.10 -3.31 22.57
C PRO A 729 18.19 -3.99 21.74
N SER A 730 18.32 -3.60 20.47
CA SER A 730 19.38 -4.08 19.55
C SER A 730 19.48 -5.61 19.44
N SER A 731 18.32 -6.28 19.44
CA SER A 731 18.19 -7.73 19.24
C SER A 731 17.42 -8.03 17.95
N VAL A 732 17.16 -9.32 17.69
CA VAL A 732 16.36 -9.79 16.56
C VAL A 732 15.19 -10.67 16.98
N VAL A 733 14.15 -10.67 16.14
CA VAL A 733 13.03 -11.60 16.12
C VAL A 733 13.03 -12.32 14.78
N VAL A 734 12.83 -13.64 14.79
CA VAL A 734 12.79 -14.48 13.60
C VAL A 734 11.35 -14.85 13.29
N VAL A 735 10.95 -14.67 12.02
CA VAL A 735 9.64 -15.08 11.50
C VAL A 735 9.84 -16.04 10.33
N ARG A 736 9.13 -17.16 10.34
CA ARG A 736 9.06 -18.09 9.20
C ARG A 736 7.67 -18.68 9.02
N GLN A 737 7.19 -18.62 7.80
CA GLN A 737 5.97 -19.29 7.38
C GLN A 737 6.29 -20.61 6.65
N LYS A 738 5.35 -21.56 6.65
CA LYS A 738 5.40 -22.74 5.78
C LYS A 738 5.06 -22.30 4.36
N ARG A 739 6.02 -22.37 3.43
CA ARG A 739 5.78 -22.05 2.01
C ARG A 739 4.71 -22.98 1.43
N ARG A 740 3.74 -22.40 0.71
CA ARG A 740 2.75 -23.15 -0.09
C ARG A 740 3.38 -23.73 -1.34
#